data_AF-A0A4S8PQN6-F1
#
_entry.id   AF-A0A4S8PQN6-F1
#
_cell.length_a   1.000
_cell.length_b   1.000
_cell.length_c   1.000
_cell.angle_alpha   90.00
_cell.angle_beta   90.00
_cell.angle_gamma   90.00
#
_symmetry.space_group_name_H-M   'P 1'
#
loop_
_entity.id
_entity.type
_entity.pdbx_description
1 polymer ?
#
loop_
_entity_poly.entity_id
_entity_poly.type
_entity_poly.pdbx_seq_one_letter_code
_entity_poly.pdbx_strand_id
1 'polypeptide(L)'
;MNHTHVRTADAIVAARLAAAARNEPLPASGSAPGTGASAVEIAAAISAGSPHADRFRSEIETAVHGMALALAAARPHPNDLWAAAAAAHYDRTVWFEQAVITGHPTHPLSRTRGGLTDDEIRAYAPEHAPRFDLALYRIPGLDESTFWLSFCGKTEQLPVHPWQATRYGLTDPDRVFTGAAPLMSLRTVSAGDLHIKLAVDLQLTSAIRHVSPAAVHNGRILSRELPALAAKYGITVVRERSAIAPGPDGQGQSHLAAIVRPAPHLLTKDHVVPLAALAESASASGLGHRTPDRRRPRRRRPRPLVAGTGAGIDGPAAAARPHRDRPGSPRPEQPRDLQRRPPGFADVPRLRRHPSPPHRLAPTRRRPANRRRPRADPQTHRSAVPDDIDRSGRRTRDLDRHRPGPVVGAGRRRRAAGLRPGGPRRRRPQSGLAAQGHHGDAPGRQPHQRHLGDRPQPPSPAMNLTAKTLAAAWRENLAGIRDTEQSFAFASNEGPFSQLDVTTAPDLTPVAVLEAILGAPAPEHLAAELASAETGLAIAGPRASARSRHLAALAQRTGASSLARLIAACTAASDRTARLLETLATEGHQLHPCARTRIGWDIPDFERFDLEATRPVHIRLIADTAGVLATSGADLRTHPMLAGLDLAAPVVPVHPWQLEHRILPTHQDLFTSGRLRLLEETIPAWPTAAIRTLAGHTAPGYLKLALGIHITSTRRDISPTTALLGPALATYLDRLHACGTETEHRILADTSGVWLPGSRDLTALARSSLADVTPAGAVCVPSTALAATSPVTGISLAAEYADWSGNADAWIRDYTALFTGPVLGKARLGIGLEAHLQNSLMAFRGPVPVRPITRDLGGARIHTPTVPFDLTLPPDSPVAARDMDQVRSKVAYTLFQNHLAALAGVLERDLGLDTAAYWADLADLIAGLDLPAADRDYYLADQVPTKALLTMRLHPGREIETTVDNPLAKGRP
;
A
#
# COMPACT_ATOMS: atom_id res chain seq x y z
N MET A 1 -8.49 -44.28 -12.41
CA MET A 1 -7.95 -42.90 -12.52
C MET A 1 -6.53 -42.92 -13.07
N ASN A 2 -6.10 -41.86 -13.75
CA ASN A 2 -4.71 -41.70 -14.21
C ASN A 2 -3.78 -41.37 -13.01
N HIS A 3 -2.64 -42.06 -12.88
CA HIS A 3 -1.61 -41.78 -11.86
C HIS A 3 -1.17 -40.32 -11.80
N THR A 4 -1.24 -39.60 -12.93
CA THR A 4 -0.88 -38.18 -13.03
C THR A 4 -1.84 -37.28 -12.26
N HIS A 5 -3.14 -37.59 -12.26
CA HIS A 5 -4.16 -36.80 -11.55
C HIS A 5 -4.06 -37.00 -10.05
N VAL A 6 -3.83 -38.24 -9.59
CA VAL A 6 -3.66 -38.56 -8.16
C VAL A 6 -2.44 -37.82 -7.59
N ARG A 7 -1.30 -37.85 -8.30
CA ARG A 7 -0.09 -37.13 -7.88
C ARG A 7 -0.28 -35.62 -7.85
N THR A 8 -1.02 -35.06 -8.81
CA THR A 8 -1.30 -33.62 -8.86
C THR A 8 -2.27 -33.22 -7.74
N ALA A 9 -3.29 -34.03 -7.48
CA ALA A 9 -4.22 -33.85 -6.39
C ALA A 9 -3.51 -33.86 -5.03
N ASP A 10 -2.64 -34.84 -4.79
CA ASP A 10 -1.84 -34.94 -3.57
C ASP A 10 -0.97 -33.69 -3.38
N ALA A 11 -0.27 -33.24 -4.42
CA ALA A 11 0.55 -32.02 -4.35
C ALA A 11 -0.27 -30.75 -4.02
N ILE A 12 -1.48 -30.60 -4.58
CA ILE A 12 -2.37 -29.48 -4.27
C ILE A 12 -2.81 -29.51 -2.81
N VAL A 13 -3.27 -30.67 -2.32
CA VAL A 13 -3.76 -30.84 -0.95
C VAL A 13 -2.60 -30.67 0.04
N ALA A 14 -1.43 -31.26 -0.23
CA ALA A 14 -0.21 -31.13 0.58
C ALA A 14 0.25 -29.68 0.71
N ALA A 15 0.27 -28.93 -0.39
CA ALA A 15 0.66 -27.52 -0.38
C ALA A 15 -0.30 -26.66 0.47
N ARG A 16 -1.61 -26.90 0.35
CA ARG A 16 -2.63 -26.21 1.16
C ARG A 16 -2.53 -26.59 2.64
N LEU A 17 -2.31 -27.86 2.94
CA LEU A 17 -2.17 -28.37 4.30
C LEU A 17 -0.92 -27.79 5.00
N ALA A 18 0.22 -27.80 4.32
CA ALA A 18 1.45 -27.18 4.83
C ALA A 18 1.31 -25.67 5.03
N ALA A 19 0.55 -24.98 4.15
CA ALA A 19 0.26 -23.57 4.31
C ALA A 19 -0.65 -23.28 5.51
N ALA A 20 -1.69 -24.09 5.73
CA ALA A 20 -2.54 -23.99 6.92
C ALA A 20 -1.74 -24.23 8.20
N ALA A 21 -0.95 -25.30 8.24
CA ALA A 21 -0.11 -25.67 9.39
C ALA A 21 0.90 -24.59 9.81
N ARG A 22 1.39 -23.76 8.87
CA ARG A 22 2.29 -22.63 9.21
C ARG A 22 1.57 -21.45 9.87
N ASN A 23 0.27 -21.31 9.65
CA ASN A 23 -0.51 -20.16 10.10
C ASN A 23 -1.30 -20.46 11.38
N GLU A 24 -1.34 -21.72 11.82
CA GLU A 24 -2.12 -22.17 12.98
C GLU A 24 -1.18 -22.67 14.09
N PRO A 25 -1.45 -22.34 15.36
CA PRO A 25 -0.68 -22.85 16.49
C PRO A 25 -1.01 -24.32 16.71
N LEU A 26 -0.23 -25.20 16.07
CA LEU A 26 -0.37 -26.65 16.22
C LEU A 26 0.19 -27.11 17.60
N PRO A 27 -0.33 -28.21 18.17
CA PRO A 27 0.23 -28.81 19.38
C PRO A 27 1.73 -29.11 19.22
N ALA A 28 2.51 -28.97 20.30
CA ALA A 28 3.98 -28.92 20.29
C ALA A 28 4.73 -30.16 19.75
N SER A 29 4.03 -31.19 19.26
CA SER A 29 4.58 -32.49 18.87
C SER A 29 4.71 -32.74 17.35
N GLY A 30 4.39 -31.80 16.46
CA GLY A 30 4.48 -32.04 15.01
C GLY A 30 4.90 -30.83 14.18
N SER A 31 6.19 -30.70 13.85
CA SER A 31 6.61 -29.84 12.74
C SER A 31 6.20 -30.50 11.41
N ALA A 32 5.62 -29.72 10.49
CA ALA A 32 5.28 -30.25 9.17
C ALA A 32 6.57 -30.74 8.46
N PRO A 33 6.57 -31.94 7.85
CA PRO A 33 7.74 -32.48 7.19
C PRO A 33 8.23 -31.58 6.05
N GLY A 34 9.52 -31.69 5.71
CA GLY A 34 10.18 -30.88 4.69
C GLY A 34 9.57 -30.98 3.28
N THR A 35 10.05 -30.16 2.36
CA THR A 35 9.55 -30.07 0.97
C THR A 35 9.54 -31.44 0.28
N GLY A 36 8.36 -31.91 -0.15
CA GLY A 36 8.20 -33.17 -0.91
C GLY A 36 7.34 -34.25 -0.24
N ALA A 37 6.90 -34.04 1.00
CA ALA A 37 5.95 -34.94 1.67
C ALA A 37 4.54 -34.89 1.03
N SER A 38 3.87 -36.03 1.00
CA SER A 38 2.48 -36.19 0.58
C SER A 38 1.50 -35.55 1.57
N ALA A 39 0.26 -35.34 1.13
CA ALA A 39 -0.77 -34.74 1.98
C ALA A 39 -1.03 -35.58 3.25
N VAL A 40 -1.01 -36.91 3.11
CA VAL A 40 -1.25 -37.88 4.18
C VAL A 40 -0.11 -37.88 5.20
N GLU A 41 1.14 -37.81 4.74
CA GLU A 41 2.33 -37.74 5.62
C GLU A 41 2.33 -36.43 6.42
N ILE A 42 2.01 -35.31 5.78
CA ILE A 42 1.87 -34.02 6.47
C ILE A 42 0.74 -34.10 7.50
N ALA A 43 -0.42 -34.68 7.14
CA ALA A 43 -1.55 -34.84 8.05
C ALA A 43 -1.20 -35.70 9.27
N ALA A 44 -0.49 -36.81 9.09
CA ALA A 44 -0.03 -37.68 10.16
C ALA A 44 0.94 -36.94 11.11
N ALA A 45 1.88 -36.17 10.55
CA ALA A 45 2.86 -35.42 11.34
C ALA A 45 2.20 -34.33 12.20
N ILE A 46 1.31 -33.51 11.61
CA ILE A 46 0.70 -32.38 12.34
C ILE A 46 -0.39 -32.81 13.34
N SER A 47 -0.96 -34.01 13.16
CA SER A 47 -1.97 -34.56 14.08
C SER A 47 -1.40 -35.56 15.08
N ALA A 48 -0.07 -35.74 15.11
CA ALA A 48 0.61 -36.68 16.00
C ALA A 48 0.27 -36.39 17.48
N GLY A 49 -0.30 -37.39 18.17
CA GLY A 49 -0.73 -37.27 19.57
C GLY A 49 -2.16 -36.77 19.76
N SER A 50 -2.89 -36.42 18.69
CA SER A 50 -4.31 -36.09 18.76
C SER A 50 -5.19 -37.34 18.82
N PRO A 51 -6.25 -37.40 19.64
CA PRO A 51 -7.23 -38.48 19.62
C PRO A 51 -8.04 -38.54 18.31
N HIS A 52 -7.88 -37.54 17.42
CA HIS A 52 -8.56 -37.47 16.12
C HIS A 52 -7.64 -37.68 14.92
N ALA A 53 -6.39 -38.12 15.14
CA ALA A 53 -5.38 -38.25 14.09
C ALA A 53 -5.82 -39.16 12.93
N ASP A 54 -6.38 -40.33 13.23
CA ASP A 54 -6.83 -41.29 12.21
C ASP A 54 -8.00 -40.76 11.38
N ARG A 55 -8.97 -40.10 12.04
CA ARG A 55 -10.08 -39.42 11.35
C ARG A 55 -9.56 -38.34 10.41
N PHE A 56 -8.67 -37.47 10.90
CA PHE A 56 -8.12 -36.38 10.12
C PHE A 56 -7.32 -36.87 8.90
N ARG A 57 -6.51 -37.92 9.09
CA ARG A 57 -5.79 -38.58 8.00
C ARG A 57 -6.75 -39.12 6.93
N SER A 58 -7.81 -39.80 7.34
CA SER A 58 -8.83 -40.32 6.43
C SER A 58 -9.59 -39.21 5.67
N GLU A 59 -9.88 -38.08 6.33
CA GLU A 59 -10.49 -36.90 5.68
C GLU A 59 -9.56 -36.31 4.59
N ILE A 60 -8.25 -36.31 4.83
CA ILE A 60 -7.23 -35.86 3.86
C ILE A 60 -7.10 -36.82 2.68
N GLU A 61 -7.08 -38.14 2.93
CA GLU A 61 -7.09 -39.16 1.87
C GLU A 61 -8.32 -38.99 0.97
N THR A 62 -9.49 -38.78 1.57
CA THR A 62 -10.74 -38.54 0.85
C THR A 62 -10.68 -37.23 0.04
N ALA A 63 -10.04 -36.19 0.58
CA ALA A 63 -9.84 -34.93 -0.14
C ALA A 63 -8.94 -35.09 -1.37
N VAL A 64 -7.85 -35.87 -1.26
CA VAL A 64 -6.96 -36.19 -2.38
C VAL A 64 -7.70 -36.99 -3.44
N HIS A 65 -8.48 -38.00 -3.05
CA HIS A 65 -9.28 -38.80 -3.98
C HIS A 65 -10.34 -37.96 -4.72
N GLY A 66 -11.10 -37.14 -3.98
CA GLY A 66 -12.09 -36.23 -4.58
C GLY A 66 -11.47 -35.17 -5.48
N MET A 67 -10.29 -34.65 -5.14
CA MET A 67 -9.53 -33.76 -6.01
C MET A 67 -9.06 -34.47 -7.29
N ALA A 68 -8.65 -35.73 -7.19
CA ALA A 68 -8.26 -36.52 -8.36
C ALA A 68 -9.45 -36.82 -9.30
N LEU A 69 -10.65 -37.06 -8.75
CA LEU A 69 -11.90 -37.15 -9.52
C LEU A 69 -12.19 -35.85 -10.26
N ALA A 70 -12.08 -34.71 -9.57
CA ALA A 70 -12.34 -33.40 -10.15
C ALA A 70 -11.34 -33.05 -11.27
N LEU A 71 -10.04 -33.31 -11.06
CA LEU A 71 -9.01 -33.13 -12.09
C LEU A 71 -9.25 -34.04 -13.31
N ALA A 72 -9.76 -35.26 -13.10
CA ALA A 72 -10.11 -36.16 -14.20
C ALA A 72 -11.34 -35.68 -14.98
N ALA A 73 -12.22 -34.90 -14.36
CA ALA A 73 -13.40 -34.30 -14.99
C ALA A 73 -13.11 -32.95 -15.65
N ALA A 74 -11.94 -32.36 -15.38
CA ALA A 74 -11.57 -31.04 -15.86
C ALA A 74 -11.59 -30.98 -17.39
N ARG A 75 -12.28 -29.98 -17.92
CA ARG A 75 -12.38 -29.72 -19.36
C ARG A 75 -11.42 -28.60 -19.75
N PRO A 76 -10.81 -28.64 -20.93
CA PRO A 76 -10.05 -27.50 -21.45
C PRO A 76 -10.94 -26.26 -21.51
N HIS A 77 -10.38 -25.09 -21.22
CA HIS A 77 -11.12 -23.84 -21.39
C HIS A 77 -11.41 -23.59 -22.87
N PRO A 78 -12.66 -23.33 -23.25
CA PRO A 78 -13.01 -22.96 -24.62
C PRO A 78 -12.49 -21.55 -24.93
N ASN A 79 -12.23 -21.29 -26.22
CA ASN A 79 -11.77 -19.98 -26.69
C ASN A 79 -12.82 -18.87 -26.48
N ASP A 80 -14.11 -19.24 -26.49
CA ASP A 80 -15.23 -18.37 -26.15
C ASP A 80 -15.99 -18.93 -24.94
N LEU A 81 -15.69 -18.38 -23.77
CA LEU A 81 -16.29 -18.78 -22.49
C LEU A 81 -17.79 -18.47 -22.43
N TRP A 82 -18.24 -17.41 -23.09
CA TRP A 82 -19.64 -16.98 -23.02
C TRP A 82 -20.53 -17.79 -23.95
N ALA A 83 -20.04 -18.14 -25.14
CA ALA A 83 -20.71 -19.10 -26.02
C ALA A 83 -20.81 -20.47 -25.36
N ALA A 84 -19.74 -20.95 -24.72
CA ALA A 84 -19.75 -22.20 -23.98
C ALA A 84 -20.72 -22.18 -22.79
N ALA A 85 -20.75 -21.08 -22.03
CA ALA A 85 -21.69 -20.91 -20.93
C ALA A 85 -23.15 -20.89 -21.40
N ALA A 86 -23.44 -20.18 -22.49
CA ALA A 86 -24.77 -20.12 -23.09
C ALA A 86 -25.23 -21.47 -23.65
N ALA A 87 -24.32 -22.27 -24.20
CA ALA A 87 -24.62 -23.60 -24.72
C ALA A 87 -24.84 -24.64 -23.59
N ALA A 88 -24.18 -24.46 -22.45
CA ALA A 88 -24.24 -25.43 -21.35
C ALA A 88 -25.48 -25.29 -20.46
N HIS A 89 -26.01 -24.07 -20.30
CA HIS A 89 -27.17 -23.78 -19.46
C HIS A 89 -27.76 -22.39 -19.76
N TYR A 90 -29.08 -22.21 -19.66
CA TYR A 90 -29.72 -20.90 -19.87
C TYR A 90 -29.29 -19.89 -18.80
N ASP A 91 -29.15 -20.33 -17.55
CA ASP A 91 -28.40 -19.61 -16.52
C ASP A 91 -26.90 -19.84 -16.72
N ARG A 92 -26.24 -18.87 -17.35
CA ARG A 92 -24.83 -18.94 -17.74
C ARG A 92 -23.89 -19.10 -16.54
N THR A 93 -24.29 -18.74 -15.32
CA THR A 93 -23.41 -18.89 -14.15
C THR A 93 -23.14 -20.36 -13.82
N VAL A 94 -24.06 -21.27 -14.20
CA VAL A 94 -23.89 -22.71 -14.01
C VAL A 94 -22.59 -23.21 -14.62
N TRP A 95 -22.27 -22.79 -15.85
CA TRP A 95 -21.04 -23.22 -16.51
C TRP A 95 -19.80 -22.74 -15.75
N PHE A 96 -19.77 -21.48 -15.33
CA PHE A 96 -18.65 -20.93 -14.57
C PHE A 96 -18.49 -21.60 -13.19
N GLU A 97 -19.59 -21.91 -12.51
CA GLU A 97 -19.53 -22.64 -11.23
C GLU A 97 -19.06 -24.08 -11.39
N GLN A 98 -19.43 -24.75 -12.49
CA GLN A 98 -18.98 -26.10 -12.83
C GLN A 98 -17.54 -26.15 -13.36
N ALA A 99 -17.02 -25.00 -13.84
CA ALA A 99 -15.63 -24.86 -14.27
C ALA A 99 -14.63 -24.73 -13.11
N VAL A 100 -15.11 -24.51 -11.87
CA VAL A 100 -14.25 -24.48 -10.68
C VAL A 100 -13.86 -25.92 -10.31
N ILE A 101 -12.61 -26.30 -10.59
CA ILE A 101 -12.09 -27.67 -10.39
C ILE A 101 -11.44 -27.83 -9.04
N THR A 102 -10.59 -26.90 -8.59
CA THR A 102 -9.80 -27.08 -7.36
C THR A 102 -10.49 -26.53 -6.10
N GLY A 103 -11.64 -25.87 -6.24
CA GLY A 103 -12.45 -25.40 -5.12
C GLY A 103 -11.76 -24.30 -4.30
N HIS A 104 -11.98 -24.27 -2.98
CA HIS A 104 -11.45 -23.21 -2.12
C HIS A 104 -9.90 -23.16 -2.16
N PRO A 105 -9.28 -22.03 -2.57
CA PRO A 105 -7.86 -21.98 -2.94
C PRO A 105 -6.89 -22.26 -1.79
N THR A 106 -7.34 -22.08 -0.54
CA THR A 106 -6.52 -22.25 0.67
C THR A 106 -6.95 -23.42 1.54
N HIS A 107 -8.10 -24.07 1.29
CA HIS A 107 -8.62 -25.10 2.20
C HIS A 107 -8.16 -26.49 1.75
N PRO A 108 -7.44 -27.27 2.59
CA PRO A 108 -6.93 -28.59 2.19
C PRO A 108 -8.07 -29.58 1.87
N LEU A 109 -9.18 -29.53 2.61
CA LEU A 109 -10.36 -30.39 2.42
C LEU A 109 -11.40 -29.88 1.38
N SER A 110 -11.01 -28.99 0.46
CA SER A 110 -11.93 -28.36 -0.52
C SER A 110 -12.71 -29.32 -1.43
N ARG A 111 -12.24 -30.56 -1.56
CA ARG A 111 -12.82 -31.64 -2.37
C ARG A 111 -13.14 -32.90 -1.59
N THR A 112 -13.28 -32.79 -0.27
CA THR A 112 -13.87 -33.88 0.53
C THR A 112 -15.34 -34.04 0.14
N ARG A 113 -15.78 -35.28 -0.02
CA ARG A 113 -17.16 -35.63 -0.42
C ARG A 113 -17.87 -36.51 0.61
N GLY A 114 -17.30 -36.63 1.82
CA GLY A 114 -17.88 -37.40 2.92
C GLY A 114 -18.14 -38.85 2.51
N GLY A 115 -19.32 -39.37 2.84
CA GLY A 115 -19.73 -40.74 2.55
C GLY A 115 -20.28 -41.00 1.14
N LEU A 116 -20.05 -40.11 0.17
CA LEU A 116 -20.46 -40.37 -1.21
C LEU A 116 -19.54 -41.38 -1.90
N THR A 117 -20.14 -42.29 -2.66
CA THR A 117 -19.44 -43.16 -3.60
C THR A 117 -18.97 -42.38 -4.83
N ASP A 118 -18.00 -42.93 -5.57
CA ASP A 118 -17.50 -42.36 -6.82
C ASP A 118 -18.60 -42.05 -7.85
N ASP A 119 -19.61 -42.92 -7.94
CA ASP A 119 -20.72 -42.74 -8.87
C ASP A 119 -21.68 -41.65 -8.41
N GLU A 120 -21.92 -41.53 -7.10
CA GLU A 120 -22.68 -40.41 -6.55
C GLU A 120 -21.94 -39.08 -6.70
N ILE A 121 -20.60 -39.08 -6.57
CA ILE A 121 -19.79 -37.88 -6.86
C ILE A 121 -19.96 -37.48 -8.33
N ARG A 122 -19.91 -38.42 -9.26
CA ARG A 122 -20.16 -38.13 -10.69
C ARG A 122 -21.59 -37.66 -10.95
N ALA A 123 -22.57 -38.20 -10.23
CA ALA A 123 -23.98 -37.88 -10.39
C ALA A 123 -24.36 -36.52 -9.80
N TYR A 124 -23.66 -36.04 -8.77
CA TYR A 124 -24.09 -34.85 -8.01
C TYR A 124 -23.05 -33.73 -7.90
N ALA A 125 -21.75 -33.97 -8.09
CA ALA A 125 -20.74 -32.93 -7.89
C ALA A 125 -20.57 -32.02 -9.13
N PRO A 126 -20.43 -30.69 -8.93
CA PRO A 126 -20.46 -29.70 -10.01
C PRO A 126 -19.34 -29.85 -11.04
N GLU A 127 -18.15 -30.30 -10.64
CA GLU A 127 -17.00 -30.55 -11.53
C GLU A 127 -17.29 -31.57 -12.65
N HIS A 128 -18.28 -32.46 -12.46
CA HIS A 128 -18.70 -33.43 -13.48
C HIS A 128 -19.81 -32.88 -14.39
N ALA A 129 -20.30 -31.68 -14.10
CA ALA A 129 -21.42 -31.02 -14.77
C ALA A 129 -22.66 -31.92 -14.98
N PRO A 130 -23.12 -32.68 -13.97
CA PRO A 130 -24.26 -33.57 -14.13
C PRO A 130 -25.57 -32.77 -14.24
N ARG A 131 -26.63 -33.47 -14.64
CA ARG A 131 -28.01 -32.99 -14.61
C ARG A 131 -28.85 -34.07 -13.95
N PHE A 132 -29.69 -33.70 -13.00
CA PHE A 132 -30.54 -34.64 -12.30
C PHE A 132 -31.92 -34.06 -12.02
N ASP A 133 -32.85 -34.95 -11.71
CA ASP A 133 -34.22 -34.61 -11.36
C ASP A 133 -34.28 -34.21 -9.88
N LEU A 134 -34.70 -32.98 -9.60
CA LEU A 134 -34.91 -32.49 -8.25
C LEU A 134 -36.40 -32.62 -7.89
N ALA A 135 -36.70 -33.58 -7.02
CA ALA A 135 -38.05 -33.83 -6.52
C ALA A 135 -38.47 -32.84 -5.41
N LEU A 136 -39.76 -32.51 -5.40
CA LEU A 136 -40.45 -31.83 -4.31
C LEU A 136 -41.36 -32.82 -3.63
N TYR A 137 -41.18 -32.97 -2.32
CA TYR A 137 -41.96 -33.88 -1.49
C TYR A 137 -42.95 -33.11 -0.65
N ARG A 138 -44.12 -33.70 -0.41
CA ARG A 138 -45.11 -33.14 0.50
C ARG A 138 -44.68 -33.36 1.94
N ILE A 139 -44.52 -32.27 2.68
CA ILE A 139 -44.12 -32.26 4.09
C ILE A 139 -45.20 -31.50 4.89
N PRO A 140 -46.13 -32.21 5.55
CA PRO A 140 -47.18 -31.57 6.34
C PRO A 140 -46.61 -30.67 7.44
N GLY A 141 -47.22 -29.50 7.64
CA GLY A 141 -46.83 -28.58 8.72
C GLY A 141 -45.49 -27.86 8.52
N LEU A 142 -45.03 -27.73 7.27
CA LEU A 142 -43.81 -27.03 6.88
C LEU A 142 -43.78 -25.58 7.44
N ASP A 143 -42.74 -25.21 8.19
CA ASP A 143 -42.53 -23.81 8.59
C ASP A 143 -41.89 -23.05 7.42
N GLU A 144 -42.71 -22.27 6.74
CA GLU A 144 -42.37 -21.62 5.48
C GLU A 144 -42.56 -20.08 5.54
N SER A 145 -41.70 -19.34 4.85
CA SER A 145 -41.84 -17.88 4.73
C SER A 145 -43.08 -17.50 3.90
N THR A 146 -43.69 -16.32 4.11
CA THR A 146 -44.77 -15.82 3.25
C THR A 146 -44.32 -15.87 1.77
N PHE A 147 -45.17 -16.42 0.89
CA PHE A 147 -44.85 -16.67 -0.52
C PHE A 147 -43.77 -17.76 -0.77
N TRP A 148 -43.52 -18.64 0.20
CA TRP A 148 -42.80 -19.90 -0.04
C TRP A 148 -43.43 -20.62 -1.21
N LEU A 149 -42.62 -21.00 -2.20
CA LEU A 149 -43.01 -21.59 -3.48
C LEU A 149 -44.38 -21.13 -4.05
N SER A 150 -44.80 -19.88 -3.81
CA SER A 150 -46.03 -19.32 -4.37
C SER A 150 -45.87 -19.00 -5.86
N PHE A 151 -44.67 -19.21 -6.39
CA PHE A 151 -44.36 -19.26 -7.83
C PHE A 151 -44.69 -20.62 -8.46
N CYS A 152 -44.89 -21.66 -7.63
CA CYS A 152 -45.21 -23.04 -8.02
C CYS A 152 -46.65 -23.46 -7.66
N GLY A 153 -47.38 -22.65 -6.88
CA GLY A 153 -48.83 -22.76 -6.69
C GLY A 153 -49.33 -23.66 -5.55
N LYS A 154 -48.47 -24.25 -4.71
CA LYS A 154 -48.87 -25.12 -3.57
C LYS A 154 -47.97 -24.91 -2.34
N THR A 155 -48.58 -24.89 -1.15
CA THR A 155 -47.93 -24.87 0.18
C THR A 155 -47.53 -26.29 0.60
N GLU A 156 -46.68 -26.45 1.61
CA GLU A 156 -46.25 -27.77 2.16
C GLU A 156 -45.36 -28.63 1.25
N GLN A 157 -44.70 -28.05 0.24
CA GLN A 157 -43.76 -28.76 -0.62
C GLN A 157 -42.32 -28.35 -0.32
N LEU A 158 -41.44 -29.34 -0.19
CA LEU A 158 -40.02 -29.14 0.08
C LEU A 158 -39.16 -29.81 -1.01
N PRO A 159 -38.29 -29.07 -1.72
CA PRO A 159 -37.31 -29.69 -2.59
C PRO A 159 -36.24 -30.40 -1.74
N VAL A 160 -35.95 -31.66 -2.07
CA VAL A 160 -34.97 -32.47 -1.34
C VAL A 160 -33.95 -33.04 -2.33
N HIS A 161 -32.67 -32.94 -1.99
CA HIS A 161 -31.60 -33.47 -2.83
C HIS A 161 -31.78 -34.99 -3.03
N PRO A 162 -31.60 -35.55 -4.24
CA PRO A 162 -31.87 -36.98 -4.50
C PRO A 162 -31.16 -37.93 -3.52
N TRP A 163 -29.88 -37.67 -3.25
CA TRP A 163 -29.12 -38.43 -2.23
C TRP A 163 -29.76 -38.39 -0.83
N GLN A 164 -30.27 -37.22 -0.44
CA GLN A 164 -30.94 -37.04 0.84
C GLN A 164 -32.31 -37.76 0.82
N ALA A 165 -33.09 -37.62 -0.25
CA ALA A 165 -34.40 -38.25 -0.38
C ALA A 165 -34.35 -39.77 -0.22
N THR A 166 -33.40 -40.44 -0.87
CA THR A 166 -33.17 -41.90 -0.72
C THR A 166 -32.88 -42.28 0.73
N ARG A 167 -32.04 -41.51 1.42
CA ARG A 167 -31.64 -41.77 2.81
C ARG A 167 -32.81 -41.66 3.80
N TYR A 168 -33.75 -40.77 3.52
CA TYR A 168 -34.94 -40.55 4.34
C TYR A 168 -36.18 -41.29 3.82
N GLY A 169 -36.03 -42.18 2.84
CA GLY A 169 -37.12 -43.00 2.32
C GLY A 169 -38.24 -42.21 1.64
N LEU A 170 -37.93 -41.07 1.03
CA LEU A 170 -38.91 -40.23 0.33
C LEU A 170 -39.14 -40.77 -1.09
N THR A 171 -40.28 -41.41 -1.34
CA THR A 171 -40.54 -42.19 -2.57
C THR A 171 -41.62 -41.60 -3.49
N ASP A 172 -42.52 -40.76 -2.99
CA ASP A 172 -43.67 -40.24 -3.74
C ASP A 172 -43.58 -38.71 -3.90
N PRO A 173 -42.87 -38.18 -4.92
CA PRO A 173 -42.76 -36.75 -5.13
C PRO A 173 -44.05 -36.17 -5.73
N ASP A 174 -44.50 -35.03 -5.21
CA ASP A 174 -45.64 -34.29 -5.77
C ASP A 174 -45.29 -33.65 -7.12
N ARG A 175 -44.02 -33.29 -7.30
CA ARG A 175 -43.50 -32.61 -8.49
C ARG A 175 -42.00 -32.85 -8.64
N VAL A 176 -41.51 -32.73 -9.88
CA VAL A 176 -40.08 -32.82 -10.21
C VAL A 176 -39.65 -31.62 -11.05
N PHE A 177 -38.50 -31.03 -10.73
CA PHE A 177 -37.74 -30.15 -11.63
C PHE A 177 -36.75 -31.00 -12.41
N THR A 178 -36.94 -31.10 -13.72
CA THR A 178 -36.04 -31.87 -14.58
C THR A 178 -34.79 -31.08 -14.94
N GLY A 179 -33.64 -31.75 -14.98
CA GLY A 179 -32.39 -31.16 -15.47
C GLY A 179 -31.77 -30.13 -14.53
N ALA A 180 -32.00 -30.24 -13.22
CA ALA A 180 -31.34 -29.41 -12.23
C ALA A 180 -29.82 -29.60 -12.31
N ALA A 181 -29.08 -28.50 -12.25
CA ALA A 181 -27.63 -28.48 -12.36
C ALA A 181 -27.00 -28.10 -11.01
N PRO A 182 -26.09 -28.91 -10.44
CA PRO A 182 -25.41 -28.54 -9.22
C PRO A 182 -24.43 -27.39 -9.47
N LEU A 183 -24.39 -26.48 -8.51
CA LEU A 183 -23.50 -25.34 -8.41
C LEU A 183 -22.33 -25.67 -7.47
N MET A 184 -21.41 -24.72 -7.26
CA MET A 184 -20.11 -24.98 -6.62
C MET A 184 -20.20 -25.63 -5.22
N SER A 185 -21.32 -25.46 -4.50
CA SER A 185 -21.52 -26.07 -3.19
C SER A 185 -22.11 -27.49 -3.19
N LEU A 186 -22.33 -28.10 -4.36
CA LEU A 186 -23.06 -29.37 -4.59
C LEU A 186 -24.56 -29.30 -4.22
N ARG A 187 -24.87 -28.86 -3.00
CA ARG A 187 -26.23 -28.73 -2.47
C ARG A 187 -27.01 -27.51 -2.97
N THR A 188 -26.35 -26.59 -3.68
CA THR A 188 -27.07 -25.50 -4.34
C THR A 188 -27.21 -25.91 -5.79
N VAL A 189 -28.42 -25.87 -6.31
CA VAL A 189 -28.71 -26.31 -7.68
C VAL A 189 -29.45 -25.20 -8.41
N SER A 190 -29.14 -25.04 -9.70
CA SER A 190 -29.94 -24.23 -10.62
C SER A 190 -31.07 -25.10 -11.18
N ALA A 191 -32.31 -24.68 -10.97
CA ALA A 191 -33.52 -25.40 -11.34
C ALA A 191 -34.55 -24.42 -11.91
N GLY A 192 -34.60 -24.29 -13.23
CA GLY A 192 -35.37 -23.24 -13.90
C GLY A 192 -34.90 -21.84 -13.47
N ASP A 193 -35.84 -20.97 -13.18
CA ASP A 193 -35.59 -19.59 -12.78
C ASP A 193 -35.08 -19.42 -11.34
N LEU A 194 -34.67 -20.52 -10.70
CA LEU A 194 -34.35 -20.57 -9.28
C LEU A 194 -32.96 -21.17 -9.03
N HIS A 195 -32.28 -20.61 -8.03
CA HIS A 195 -31.23 -21.30 -7.30
C HIS A 195 -31.81 -21.84 -6.00
N ILE A 196 -31.69 -23.15 -5.79
CA ILE A 196 -32.24 -23.86 -4.64
C ILE A 196 -31.08 -24.45 -3.84
N LYS A 197 -30.91 -23.98 -2.61
CA LYS A 197 -29.94 -24.48 -1.64
C LYS A 197 -30.61 -25.49 -0.70
N LEU A 198 -30.21 -26.73 -0.84
CA LEU A 198 -30.78 -27.91 -0.19
C LEU A 198 -29.99 -28.24 1.08
N ALA A 199 -30.67 -28.81 2.09
CA ALA A 199 -30.01 -29.54 3.15
C ALA A 199 -29.50 -30.89 2.63
N VAL A 200 -28.25 -31.23 2.98
CA VAL A 200 -27.62 -32.50 2.64
C VAL A 200 -26.72 -32.91 3.80
N ASP A 201 -26.90 -34.13 4.32
CA ASP A 201 -26.19 -34.66 5.49
C ASP A 201 -24.78 -35.16 5.13
N LEU A 202 -24.01 -34.28 4.47
CA LEU A 202 -22.65 -34.51 4.05
C LEU A 202 -21.72 -33.46 4.66
N GLN A 203 -20.59 -33.94 5.17
CA GLN A 203 -19.47 -33.10 5.53
C GLN A 203 -18.62 -32.84 4.27
N LEU A 204 -18.86 -31.71 3.60
CA LEU A 204 -18.11 -31.32 2.39
C LEU A 204 -16.82 -30.55 2.68
N THR A 205 -16.67 -30.04 3.91
CA THR A 205 -15.47 -29.35 4.44
C THR A 205 -15.39 -29.65 5.96
N SER A 206 -15.22 -28.66 6.85
CA SER A 206 -15.23 -28.86 8.31
C SER A 206 -16.62 -28.93 8.98
N ALA A 207 -17.72 -28.87 8.21
CA ALA A 207 -19.07 -28.85 8.78
C ALA A 207 -20.07 -29.65 7.94
N ILE A 208 -21.03 -30.27 8.61
CA ILE A 208 -22.17 -30.96 7.99
C ILE A 208 -23.08 -29.91 7.34
N ARG A 209 -23.56 -30.18 6.13
CA ARG A 209 -24.25 -29.20 5.29
C ARG A 209 -25.77 -29.21 5.47
N HIS A 210 -26.21 -28.95 6.69
CA HIS A 210 -27.61 -28.65 7.02
C HIS A 210 -27.98 -27.19 6.70
N VAL A 211 -29.28 -26.88 6.81
CA VAL A 211 -29.79 -25.51 6.90
C VAL A 211 -30.38 -25.33 8.29
N SER A 212 -29.76 -24.49 9.12
CA SER A 212 -30.19 -24.35 10.52
C SER A 212 -31.52 -23.62 10.66
N PRO A 213 -32.32 -23.90 11.71
CA PRO A 213 -33.53 -23.13 12.01
C PRO A 213 -33.26 -21.62 12.11
N ALA A 214 -32.12 -21.23 12.70
CA ALA A 214 -31.71 -19.83 12.77
C ALA A 214 -31.46 -19.21 11.38
N ALA A 215 -30.89 -19.95 10.42
CA ALA A 215 -30.72 -19.46 9.06
C ALA A 215 -32.07 -19.28 8.34
N VAL A 216 -33.02 -20.18 8.58
CA VAL A 216 -34.39 -20.08 8.04
C VAL A 216 -35.12 -18.87 8.64
N HIS A 217 -35.07 -18.71 9.96
CA HIS A 217 -35.69 -17.61 10.69
C HIS A 217 -35.09 -16.24 10.30
N ASN A 218 -33.77 -16.09 10.41
CA ASN A 218 -33.07 -14.82 10.14
C ASN A 218 -33.09 -14.46 8.66
N GLY A 219 -33.05 -15.44 7.75
CA GLY A 219 -33.08 -15.22 6.30
C GLY A 219 -34.28 -14.38 5.85
N ARG A 220 -35.44 -14.54 6.51
CA ARG A 220 -36.66 -13.75 6.27
C ARG A 220 -36.44 -12.27 6.57
N ILE A 221 -35.82 -11.97 7.71
CA ILE A 221 -35.54 -10.60 8.18
C ILE A 221 -34.48 -9.96 7.28
N LEU A 222 -33.36 -10.66 7.06
CA LEU A 222 -32.23 -10.14 6.27
C LEU A 222 -32.62 -9.88 4.81
N SER A 223 -33.46 -10.73 4.21
CA SER A 223 -33.96 -10.55 2.84
C SER A 223 -34.88 -9.35 2.67
N ARG A 224 -35.49 -8.85 3.76
CA ARG A 224 -36.31 -7.63 3.76
C ARG A 224 -35.46 -6.38 3.95
N GLU A 225 -34.58 -6.38 4.95
CA GLU A 225 -33.88 -5.18 5.40
C GLU A 225 -32.61 -4.87 4.60
N LEU A 226 -31.83 -5.88 4.20
CA LEU A 226 -30.51 -5.67 3.58
C LEU A 226 -30.54 -5.07 2.16
N PRO A 227 -31.49 -5.42 1.25
CA PRO A 227 -31.41 -4.96 -0.13
C PRO A 227 -31.40 -3.43 -0.28
N ALA A 228 -32.21 -2.72 0.50
CA ALA A 228 -32.27 -1.25 0.46
C ALA A 228 -30.97 -0.61 0.96
N LEU A 229 -30.34 -1.21 1.96
CA LEU A 229 -29.05 -0.74 2.49
C LEU A 229 -27.90 -1.02 1.52
N ALA A 230 -27.85 -2.23 0.97
CA ALA A 230 -26.78 -2.68 0.08
C ALA A 230 -26.81 -1.95 -1.28
N ALA A 231 -28.00 -1.62 -1.80
CA ALA A 231 -28.17 -0.89 -3.06
C ALA A 231 -27.48 0.48 -3.04
N LYS A 232 -27.39 1.15 -1.88
CA LYS A 232 -26.67 2.43 -1.72
C LYS A 232 -25.18 2.32 -2.04
N TYR A 233 -24.62 1.12 -1.99
CA TYR A 233 -23.22 0.82 -2.25
C TYR A 233 -23.01 0.06 -3.56
N GLY A 234 -24.03 -0.02 -4.43
CA GLY A 234 -23.97 -0.77 -5.68
C GLY A 234 -23.95 -2.29 -5.49
N ILE A 235 -24.34 -2.80 -4.31
CA ILE A 235 -24.40 -4.24 -4.03
C ILE A 235 -25.84 -4.72 -4.19
N THR A 236 -26.04 -5.68 -5.08
CA THR A 236 -27.35 -6.34 -5.25
C THR A 236 -27.42 -7.56 -4.32
N VAL A 237 -28.27 -7.49 -3.30
CA VAL A 237 -28.56 -8.64 -2.41
C VAL A 237 -29.71 -9.43 -3.00
N VAL A 238 -29.46 -10.71 -3.29
CA VAL A 238 -30.50 -11.63 -3.77
C VAL A 238 -31.36 -12.05 -2.58
N ARG A 239 -32.68 -11.83 -2.68
CA ARG A 239 -33.62 -12.19 -1.62
C ARG A 239 -33.78 -13.71 -1.53
N GLU A 240 -33.69 -14.23 -0.32
CA GLU A 240 -33.82 -15.65 -0.01
C GLU A 240 -35.19 -15.93 0.64
N ARG A 241 -35.82 -17.02 0.23
CA ARG A 241 -37.02 -17.61 0.85
C ARG A 241 -36.64 -18.96 1.43
N SER A 242 -37.19 -19.32 2.58
CA SER A 242 -36.72 -20.48 3.34
C SER A 242 -37.89 -21.28 3.91
N ALA A 243 -37.72 -22.60 3.96
CA ALA A 243 -38.61 -23.50 4.67
C ALA A 243 -37.87 -24.65 5.35
N ILE A 244 -38.49 -25.17 6.41
CA ILE A 244 -37.96 -26.25 7.23
C ILE A 244 -39.07 -27.16 7.72
N ALA A 245 -38.84 -28.48 7.67
CA ALA A 245 -39.78 -29.46 8.18
C ALA A 245 -39.92 -29.34 9.72
N PRO A 246 -41.13 -29.48 10.28
CA PRO A 246 -41.34 -29.44 11.71
C PRO A 246 -40.77 -30.72 12.36
N GLY A 247 -40.09 -30.59 13.50
CA GLY A 247 -39.62 -31.73 14.30
C GLY A 247 -40.62 -32.12 15.40
N PRO A 248 -40.43 -33.29 16.04
CA PRO A 248 -41.33 -33.80 17.09
C PRO A 248 -41.52 -32.84 18.27
N ASP A 249 -40.48 -32.07 18.59
CA ASP A 249 -40.46 -31.14 19.74
C ASP A 249 -40.78 -29.68 19.32
N GLY A 250 -41.35 -29.48 18.13
CA GLY A 250 -41.60 -28.16 17.55
C GLY A 250 -40.35 -27.44 17.01
N GLN A 251 -39.17 -28.05 17.12
CA GLN A 251 -37.92 -27.54 16.54
C GLN A 251 -37.78 -27.96 15.07
N GLY A 252 -37.30 -27.06 14.22
CA GLY A 252 -37.14 -27.35 12.78
C GLY A 252 -36.07 -28.42 12.49
N GLN A 253 -36.37 -29.35 11.60
CA GLN A 253 -35.46 -30.42 11.15
C GLN A 253 -34.44 -29.90 10.14
N SER A 254 -33.24 -29.58 10.60
CA SER A 254 -32.20 -28.93 9.77
C SER A 254 -31.70 -29.74 8.55
N HIS A 255 -31.95 -31.06 8.54
CA HIS A 255 -31.66 -31.99 7.46
C HIS A 255 -32.78 -32.08 6.41
N LEU A 256 -33.94 -31.48 6.68
CA LEU A 256 -35.09 -31.31 5.78
C LEU A 256 -35.47 -29.83 5.72
N ALA A 257 -34.62 -29.05 5.08
CA ALA A 257 -34.79 -27.63 4.90
C ALA A 257 -34.21 -27.16 3.57
N ALA A 258 -34.75 -26.07 3.04
CA ALA A 258 -34.30 -25.49 1.79
C ALA A 258 -34.38 -23.97 1.80
N ILE A 259 -33.50 -23.35 1.02
CA ILE A 259 -33.50 -21.92 0.72
C ILE A 259 -33.59 -21.74 -0.78
N VAL A 260 -34.49 -20.89 -1.24
CA VAL A 260 -34.75 -20.61 -2.65
C VAL A 260 -34.51 -19.14 -2.93
N ARG A 261 -33.90 -18.84 -4.08
CA ARG A 261 -33.71 -17.47 -4.57
C ARG A 261 -33.79 -17.41 -6.09
N PRO A 262 -34.10 -16.25 -6.69
CA PRO A 262 -34.03 -16.08 -8.14
C PRO A 262 -32.63 -16.39 -8.68
N ALA A 263 -32.56 -17.05 -9.83
CA ALA A 263 -31.31 -17.26 -10.53
C ALA A 263 -30.74 -15.92 -11.08
N PRO A 264 -29.40 -15.77 -11.17
CA PRO A 264 -28.77 -14.49 -11.53
C PRO A 264 -29.22 -13.90 -12.87
N HIS A 265 -29.58 -14.72 -13.85
CA HIS A 265 -30.05 -14.26 -15.17
C HIS A 265 -31.37 -13.46 -15.12
N LEU A 266 -32.10 -13.53 -14.01
CA LEU A 266 -33.32 -12.73 -13.79
C LEU A 266 -33.05 -11.39 -13.11
N LEU A 267 -31.85 -11.22 -12.54
CA LEU A 267 -31.49 -10.04 -11.76
C LEU A 267 -30.87 -8.96 -12.65
N THR A 268 -30.19 -9.35 -13.72
CA THR A 268 -29.57 -8.42 -14.67
C THR A 268 -29.47 -9.04 -16.06
N LYS A 269 -29.41 -8.17 -17.08
CA LYS A 269 -29.07 -8.55 -18.46
C LYS A 269 -27.56 -8.63 -18.69
N ASP A 270 -26.77 -8.13 -17.73
CA ASP A 270 -25.32 -8.16 -17.79
C ASP A 270 -24.76 -9.56 -17.52
N HIS A 271 -23.51 -9.73 -17.90
CA HIS A 271 -22.75 -10.94 -17.66
C HIS A 271 -22.39 -11.09 -16.17
N VAL A 272 -22.93 -12.13 -15.53
CA VAL A 272 -22.61 -12.48 -14.13
C VAL A 272 -21.61 -13.62 -14.09
N VAL A 273 -20.53 -13.47 -13.31
CA VAL A 273 -19.51 -14.50 -13.11
C VAL A 273 -19.29 -14.72 -11.60
N PRO A 274 -19.36 -15.96 -11.10
CA PRO A 274 -18.90 -16.30 -9.76
C PRO A 274 -17.42 -15.98 -9.60
N LEU A 275 -17.05 -15.18 -8.59
CA LEU A 275 -15.65 -14.78 -8.38
C LEU A 275 -14.69 -15.96 -8.22
N ALA A 276 -15.17 -17.10 -7.69
CA ALA A 276 -14.39 -18.32 -7.58
C ALA A 276 -13.92 -18.84 -8.95
N ALA A 277 -14.74 -18.68 -10.00
CA ALA A 277 -14.38 -19.07 -11.37
C ALA A 277 -13.25 -18.21 -11.94
N LEU A 278 -13.13 -16.94 -11.51
CA LEU A 278 -12.02 -16.07 -11.90
C LEU A 278 -10.69 -16.43 -11.23
N ALA A 279 -10.76 -17.12 -10.08
CA ALA A 279 -9.58 -17.57 -9.33
C ALA A 279 -9.11 -18.97 -9.73
N GLU A 280 -9.89 -19.69 -10.55
CA GLU A 280 -9.53 -21.03 -11.01
C GLU A 280 -8.39 -20.97 -12.04
N SER A 281 -7.40 -21.85 -11.88
CA SER A 281 -6.24 -21.88 -12.78
C SER A 281 -6.58 -22.62 -14.08
N ALA A 282 -6.28 -22.00 -15.23
CA ALA A 282 -6.56 -22.61 -16.53
C ALA A 282 -5.74 -23.89 -16.75
N SER A 283 -6.43 -25.03 -16.88
CA SER A 283 -5.82 -26.35 -17.08
C SER A 283 -5.17 -26.56 -18.46
N ALA A 284 -5.20 -25.55 -19.35
CA ALA A 284 -4.70 -25.66 -20.73
C ALA A 284 -3.19 -25.44 -20.90
N SER A 285 -2.46 -24.95 -19.91
CA SER A 285 -1.01 -25.04 -19.90
C SER A 285 -0.62 -26.25 -19.05
N GLY A 286 -0.07 -27.31 -19.65
CA GLY A 286 0.53 -28.46 -18.94
C GLY A 286 1.71 -28.11 -18.00
N LEU A 287 1.73 -26.91 -17.44
CA LEU A 287 2.47 -26.52 -16.25
C LEU A 287 1.75 -27.12 -15.05
N GLY A 288 2.07 -28.39 -14.74
CA GLY A 288 1.87 -28.90 -13.39
C GLY A 288 2.43 -27.89 -12.38
N HIS A 289 1.83 -27.84 -11.18
CA HIS A 289 2.40 -27.13 -10.04
C HIS A 289 3.92 -27.35 -9.99
N ARG A 290 4.68 -26.37 -10.47
CA ARG A 290 6.12 -26.34 -10.26
C ARG A 290 6.27 -25.90 -8.81
N THR A 291 6.37 -26.88 -7.93
CA THR A 291 7.22 -26.71 -6.75
C THR A 291 8.58 -26.19 -7.23
N PRO A 292 9.20 -25.23 -6.52
CA PRO A 292 10.51 -24.72 -6.90
C PRO A 292 11.54 -25.85 -6.74
N ASP A 293 11.79 -26.57 -7.84
CA ASP A 293 12.82 -27.61 -7.92
C ASP A 293 14.19 -26.94 -7.86
N ARG A 294 14.87 -27.07 -6.71
CA ARG A 294 16.31 -26.80 -6.56
C ARG A 294 17.09 -27.79 -7.43
N ARG A 295 17.21 -27.52 -8.72
CA ARG A 295 18.10 -28.28 -9.58
C ARG A 295 19.55 -27.91 -9.29
N ARG A 296 20.26 -28.81 -8.59
CA ARG A 296 21.72 -28.92 -8.69
C ARG A 296 22.09 -29.18 -10.16
N PRO A 297 23.13 -28.52 -10.70
CA PRO A 297 23.55 -28.71 -12.07
C PRO A 297 24.13 -30.12 -12.27
N ARG A 298 23.52 -30.92 -13.15
CA ARG A 298 24.11 -32.17 -13.63
C ARG A 298 25.25 -31.82 -14.59
N ARG A 299 26.49 -32.12 -14.17
CA ARG A 299 27.68 -32.16 -15.02
C ARG A 299 27.40 -33.02 -16.26
N ARG A 300 27.38 -32.41 -17.44
CA ARG A 300 27.51 -33.12 -18.72
C ARG A 300 29.00 -33.28 -19.02
N ARG A 301 29.47 -34.53 -19.12
CA ARG A 301 30.78 -34.86 -19.69
C ARG A 301 30.78 -34.51 -21.19
N PRO A 302 31.88 -33.99 -21.74
CA PRO A 302 31.98 -33.65 -23.16
C PRO A 302 32.24 -34.91 -23.99
N ARG A 303 31.62 -34.99 -25.17
CA ARG A 303 32.02 -35.90 -26.25
C ARG A 303 32.79 -35.10 -27.31
N PRO A 304 33.79 -35.70 -27.96
CA PRO A 304 34.85 -34.98 -28.67
C PRO A 304 34.41 -34.63 -30.08
N LEU A 305 34.89 -33.48 -30.58
CA LEU A 305 34.90 -33.17 -32.00
C LEU A 305 36.35 -33.01 -32.46
N VAL A 306 36.58 -33.66 -33.58
CA VAL A 306 37.83 -33.99 -34.24
C VAL A 306 38.39 -32.78 -34.99
N ALA A 307 39.71 -32.83 -35.16
CA ALA A 307 40.61 -31.86 -35.77
C ALA A 307 40.37 -31.58 -37.26
N GLY A 308 40.95 -30.46 -37.70
CA GLY A 308 41.41 -30.16 -39.07
C GLY A 308 41.02 -28.73 -39.47
N THR A 309 41.87 -27.85 -39.99
CA THR A 309 43.27 -27.89 -40.44
C THR A 309 43.61 -26.48 -40.96
N GLY A 310 44.84 -26.02 -40.77
CA GLY A 310 45.49 -24.95 -41.55
C GLY A 310 45.05 -23.52 -41.22
N ALA A 311 45.88 -22.49 -41.35
CA ALA A 311 47.29 -22.39 -41.70
C ALA A 311 47.73 -20.96 -41.35
N GLY A 312 48.99 -20.82 -40.95
CA GLY A 312 49.84 -19.84 -41.63
C GLY A 312 50.07 -18.45 -41.00
N ILE A 313 51.25 -18.37 -40.37
CA ILE A 313 52.36 -17.41 -40.60
C ILE A 313 52.24 -15.92 -40.18
N ASP A 314 53.35 -15.50 -39.54
CA ASP A 314 54.02 -14.20 -39.46
C ASP A 314 53.74 -13.23 -38.27
N GLY A 315 54.77 -13.09 -37.43
CA GLY A 315 55.05 -11.89 -36.61
C GLY A 315 55.73 -10.79 -37.45
N PRO A 316 56.50 -9.82 -36.88
CA PRO A 316 56.97 -9.72 -35.49
C PRO A 316 56.93 -8.32 -34.84
N ALA A 317 57.25 -8.31 -33.53
CA ALA A 317 58.08 -7.38 -32.75
C ALA A 317 58.07 -5.84 -32.97
N ALA A 318 58.01 -5.09 -31.86
CA ALA A 318 59.10 -4.18 -31.45
C ALA A 318 58.94 -3.71 -29.98
N ALA A 319 60.07 -3.59 -29.31
CA ALA A 319 60.27 -3.26 -27.91
C ALA A 319 60.51 -1.75 -27.69
N ALA A 320 60.24 -1.25 -26.49
CA ALA A 320 61.11 -0.32 -25.75
C ALA A 320 60.56 -0.03 -24.34
N ARG A 321 61.36 -0.35 -23.32
CA ARG A 321 61.35 0.25 -21.97
C ARG A 321 62.46 1.36 -21.94
N PRO A 322 62.78 1.99 -20.81
CA PRO A 322 61.99 2.88 -19.93
C PRO A 322 62.77 4.20 -19.66
N HIS A 323 62.18 5.16 -18.93
CA HIS A 323 63.01 6.07 -18.11
C HIS A 323 62.33 6.39 -16.77
N ARG A 324 63.09 6.16 -15.70
CA ARG A 324 62.91 6.67 -14.34
C ARG A 324 63.44 8.10 -14.29
N ASP A 325 62.88 8.94 -13.41
CA ASP A 325 63.62 9.51 -12.28
C ASP A 325 62.67 10.12 -11.22
N ARG A 326 63.06 9.96 -9.95
CA ARG A 326 62.46 10.47 -8.69
C ARG A 326 63.30 11.68 -8.20
N PRO A 327 63.20 12.14 -6.93
CA PRO A 327 62.13 12.86 -6.22
C PRO A 327 62.66 14.18 -5.58
N GLY A 328 61.79 14.96 -4.91
CA GLY A 328 62.23 16.05 -4.02
C GLY A 328 61.15 16.45 -3.00
N SER A 329 61.47 16.35 -1.71
CA SER A 329 60.71 16.84 -0.54
C SER A 329 61.58 17.87 0.23
N PRO A 330 61.20 18.40 1.41
CA PRO A 330 60.50 19.69 1.60
C PRO A 330 61.25 20.65 2.58
N ARG A 331 60.62 21.79 2.94
CA ARG A 331 60.70 22.62 4.20
C ARG A 331 60.74 24.15 3.90
N PRO A 332 60.57 25.04 4.89
CA PRO A 332 59.39 25.31 5.73
C PRO A 332 59.06 26.83 5.80
N GLU A 333 57.98 27.28 6.44
CA GLU A 333 57.96 28.52 7.25
C GLU A 333 56.61 28.81 7.95
N GLN A 334 56.71 29.24 9.21
CA GLN A 334 55.75 29.89 10.11
C GLN A 334 56.63 30.79 11.03
N PRO A 335 56.09 31.65 11.93
CA PRO A 335 54.92 32.55 11.88
C PRO A 335 55.30 33.98 12.40
N ARG A 336 54.43 34.99 12.29
CA ARG A 336 54.50 36.19 13.17
C ARG A 336 53.13 36.80 13.49
N ASP A 337 52.86 36.90 14.80
CA ASP A 337 51.94 37.82 15.46
C ASP A 337 52.45 39.27 15.38
N LEU A 338 51.54 40.27 15.36
CA LEU A 338 51.42 41.29 16.42
C LEU A 338 50.37 42.37 16.12
N GLN A 339 49.55 42.58 17.15
CA GLN A 339 48.75 43.74 17.56
C GLN A 339 49.16 45.13 17.01
N ARG A 340 48.16 45.97 16.67
CA ARG A 340 47.76 47.21 17.41
C ARG A 340 46.86 48.14 16.56
N ARG A 341 45.72 48.55 17.15
CA ARG A 341 44.91 49.76 16.84
C ARG A 341 45.52 51.01 17.56
N PRO A 342 44.86 52.19 17.62
CA PRO A 342 44.40 53.21 16.64
C PRO A 342 45.00 54.62 17.02
N PRO A 343 44.51 55.84 16.60
CA PRO A 343 43.25 56.52 17.02
C PRO A 343 42.63 57.43 15.89
N GLY A 344 41.55 58.23 15.98
CA GLY A 344 40.63 58.75 17.01
C GLY A 344 39.51 59.60 16.30
N PHE A 345 38.28 59.65 16.82
CA PHE A 345 37.63 60.76 17.59
C PHE A 345 37.34 62.04 16.77
N ALA A 346 36.20 62.76 16.83
CA ALA A 346 35.19 63.02 17.87
C ALA A 346 33.82 63.38 17.19
N ASP A 347 32.64 63.52 17.82
CA ASP A 347 32.29 64.27 19.03
C ASP A 347 30.99 63.83 19.73
N VAL A 348 30.92 64.19 21.01
CA VAL A 348 29.93 63.92 22.09
C VAL A 348 28.96 65.15 22.17
N PRO A 349 28.17 65.54 23.24
CA PRO A 349 27.93 64.98 24.59
C PRO A 349 26.47 65.04 25.16
N ARG A 350 26.00 64.06 25.98
CA ARG A 350 25.89 64.06 27.50
C ARG A 350 24.42 64.21 28.03
N LEU A 351 23.94 63.71 29.19
CA LEU A 351 24.47 63.08 30.42
C LEU A 351 23.34 62.40 31.28
N ARG A 352 23.69 61.23 31.87
CA ARG A 352 23.50 60.78 33.29
C ARG A 352 22.13 60.27 33.80
N ARG A 353 22.02 59.28 34.71
CA ARG A 353 22.99 58.48 35.51
C ARG A 353 22.35 57.23 36.16
N HIS A 354 23.04 56.09 36.07
CA HIS A 354 23.37 55.06 37.09
C HIS A 354 22.31 54.18 37.84
N PRO A 355 22.73 52.98 38.36
CA PRO A 355 21.94 51.74 38.38
C PRO A 355 21.92 50.96 39.74
N SER A 356 21.29 49.76 39.70
CA SER A 356 21.40 48.59 40.62
C SER A 356 20.49 48.60 41.88
N PRO A 357 20.19 47.47 42.58
CA PRO A 357 20.34 46.01 42.34
C PRO A 357 19.06 45.16 42.71
N PRO A 358 19.09 43.80 42.76
CA PRO A 358 17.91 42.92 42.87
C PRO A 358 17.61 42.41 44.28
N HIS A 359 16.38 41.92 44.56
CA HIS A 359 16.06 41.20 45.81
C HIS A 359 15.16 39.96 45.63
N ARG A 360 15.60 38.89 46.30
CA ARG A 360 14.92 37.61 46.62
C ARG A 360 13.78 37.81 47.61
N LEU A 361 12.82 36.87 47.68
CA LEU A 361 12.49 36.03 48.86
C LEU A 361 11.20 35.20 48.64
N ALA A 362 11.27 33.90 48.96
CA ALA A 362 10.13 33.02 49.28
C ALA A 362 9.79 33.17 50.80
N PRO A 363 9.01 32.29 51.44
CA PRO A 363 7.64 31.76 51.21
C PRO A 363 6.69 32.09 52.40
N THR A 364 5.38 31.89 52.28
CA THR A 364 4.49 31.81 53.47
C THR A 364 3.63 30.55 53.49
N ARG A 365 3.76 29.86 54.63
CA ARG A 365 3.19 28.57 55.04
C ARG A 365 2.01 28.82 56.00
N ARG A 366 1.13 27.82 56.11
CA ARG A 366 0.17 27.46 57.20
C ARG A 366 -1.28 28.01 57.12
N ARG A 367 -2.19 27.10 56.74
CA ARG A 367 -3.18 26.34 57.57
C ARG A 367 -4.03 27.13 58.60
N PRO A 368 -5.14 26.56 59.12
CA PRO A 368 -6.24 25.78 58.51
C PRO A 368 -7.61 26.21 59.10
N ALA A 369 -8.72 25.52 58.77
CA ALA A 369 -9.61 24.87 59.74
C ALA A 369 -11.10 24.88 59.36
N ASN A 370 -11.64 23.66 59.47
CA ASN A 370 -12.86 23.30 60.20
C ASN A 370 -14.25 23.39 59.55
N ARG A 371 -14.71 22.17 59.22
CA ARG A 371 -15.75 21.39 59.94
C ARG A 371 -17.20 21.59 59.52
N ARG A 372 -17.75 20.42 59.08
CA ARG A 372 -18.96 19.71 59.61
C ARG A 372 -20.28 20.47 59.43
N ARG A 373 -21.40 19.88 58.99
CA ARG A 373 -21.91 18.50 59.08
C ARG A 373 -23.26 18.42 58.29
N PRO A 374 -24.05 17.33 58.33
CA PRO A 374 -24.66 16.72 57.12
C PRO A 374 -26.20 16.60 57.22
N ARG A 375 -26.79 15.83 56.29
CA ARG A 375 -28.05 15.04 56.34
C ARG A 375 -28.76 15.16 54.99
N ALA A 376 -29.50 14.20 54.45
CA ALA A 376 -29.71 12.79 54.71
C ALA A 376 -30.47 12.27 53.46
N ASP A 377 -30.18 11.04 53.06
CA ASP A 377 -31.03 10.18 52.21
C ASP A 377 -32.26 9.72 53.06
N PRO A 378 -33.31 9.01 52.58
CA PRO A 378 -33.43 8.31 51.29
C PRO A 378 -34.87 8.18 50.68
N GLN A 379 -34.94 7.38 49.59
CA GLN A 379 -36.03 6.43 49.23
C GLN A 379 -37.35 6.98 48.62
N THR A 380 -37.71 6.61 47.38
CA THR A 380 -38.38 5.33 46.98
C THR A 380 -39.04 5.39 45.59
N HIS A 381 -39.07 4.20 44.97
CA HIS A 381 -39.77 3.73 43.76
C HIS A 381 -41.15 4.34 43.43
N ARG A 382 -41.47 4.47 42.12
CA ARG A 382 -42.45 3.59 41.42
C ARG A 382 -42.60 3.90 39.93
N SER A 383 -42.67 2.83 39.16
CA SER A 383 -43.07 2.71 37.75
C SER A 383 -44.59 2.83 37.58
N ALA A 384 -45.07 3.39 36.47
CA ALA A 384 -46.14 2.83 35.60
C ALA A 384 -46.60 3.82 34.50
N VAL A 385 -46.44 3.36 33.25
CA VAL A 385 -47.27 3.41 32.01
C VAL A 385 -48.49 4.37 31.93
N PRO A 386 -48.78 4.96 30.74
CA PRO A 386 -49.73 6.05 30.53
C PRO A 386 -51.12 5.57 30.07
N ASP A 387 -52.13 6.45 30.19
CA ASP A 387 -53.33 6.40 29.37
C ASP A 387 -53.97 7.79 29.16
N ASP A 388 -54.67 7.86 28.04
CA ASP A 388 -55.25 8.97 27.28
C ASP A 388 -56.03 10.07 28.03
N ILE A 389 -55.97 11.28 27.45
CA ILE A 389 -57.08 12.24 27.45
C ILE A 389 -57.34 12.76 26.02
N ASP A 390 -58.51 12.36 25.52
CA ASP A 390 -59.26 12.90 24.39
C ASP A 390 -59.85 14.30 24.69
N ARG A 391 -59.91 15.18 23.68
CA ARG A 391 -61.16 15.87 23.26
C ARG A 391 -60.99 16.80 22.06
N SER A 392 -61.45 16.30 20.92
CA SER A 392 -62.50 16.85 20.04
C SER A 392 -62.53 18.33 19.60
N GLY A 393 -62.60 18.53 18.28
CA GLY A 393 -63.20 19.71 17.62
C GLY A 393 -63.50 19.46 16.13
N ARG A 394 -64.73 19.02 15.82
CA ARG A 394 -65.26 18.69 14.48
C ARG A 394 -65.56 19.91 13.58
N ARG A 395 -65.47 19.70 12.25
CA ARG A 395 -66.47 19.96 11.17
C ARG A 395 -65.87 19.45 9.83
N THR A 396 -66.26 18.33 9.20
CA THR A 396 -67.37 18.04 8.23
C THR A 396 -67.56 19.14 7.17
N ARG A 397 -67.68 18.95 5.85
CA ARG A 397 -68.02 17.88 4.85
C ARG A 397 -67.60 18.47 3.45
N ASP A 398 -67.37 17.79 2.33
CA ASP A 398 -68.29 16.96 1.52
C ASP A 398 -67.55 16.24 0.35
N LEU A 399 -68.27 15.28 -0.24
CA LEU A 399 -67.89 14.19 -1.15
C LEU A 399 -68.03 14.51 -2.67
N ASP A 400 -67.28 13.78 -3.51
CA ASP A 400 -67.74 12.89 -4.63
C ASP A 400 -66.63 12.69 -5.68
N ARG A 401 -66.04 11.49 -5.90
CA ARG A 401 -66.48 10.24 -6.59
C ARG A 401 -66.74 10.35 -8.11
N HIS A 402 -65.83 9.80 -8.93
CA HIS A 402 -66.03 8.61 -9.82
C HIS A 402 -65.01 8.49 -10.98
N ARG A 403 -64.42 7.29 -11.15
CA ARG A 403 -63.84 6.68 -12.40
C ARG A 403 -64.98 6.00 -13.22
N PRO A 404 -64.83 5.28 -14.39
CA PRO A 404 -63.68 4.89 -15.27
C PRO A 404 -63.91 4.84 -16.84
N GLY A 405 -62.83 4.63 -17.65
CA GLY A 405 -62.80 3.86 -18.94
C GLY A 405 -63.30 4.50 -20.28
N PRO A 406 -63.27 3.79 -21.47
CA PRO A 406 -62.11 3.64 -22.40
C PRO A 406 -62.43 3.76 -23.95
N VAL A 407 -61.41 3.48 -24.81
CA VAL A 407 -61.41 2.87 -26.20
C VAL A 407 -61.41 3.71 -27.54
N VAL A 408 -60.56 3.24 -28.49
CA VAL A 408 -60.63 3.13 -30.00
C VAL A 408 -59.97 4.16 -30.96
N GLY A 409 -59.09 3.64 -31.84
CA GLY A 409 -59.02 3.93 -33.31
C GLY A 409 -57.75 4.66 -33.78
N ALA A 410 -57.09 4.39 -34.91
CA ALA A 410 -57.19 3.44 -36.02
C ALA A 410 -55.84 3.50 -36.79
N GLY A 411 -55.47 2.44 -37.53
CA GLY A 411 -54.13 2.28 -38.11
C GLY A 411 -53.89 2.86 -39.52
N ARG A 412 -52.67 2.64 -40.03
CA ARG A 412 -52.39 2.34 -41.45
C ARG A 412 -50.97 1.76 -41.62
N ARG A 413 -50.87 0.72 -42.46
CA ARG A 413 -49.67 -0.03 -42.88
C ARG A 413 -49.04 0.57 -44.15
N ARG A 414 -47.72 0.36 -44.34
CA ARG A 414 -47.02 -0.18 -45.55
C ARG A 414 -45.50 -0.19 -45.26
N ARG A 415 -44.83 -1.35 -45.07
CA ARG A 415 -44.04 -2.19 -46.03
C ARG A 415 -42.99 -1.39 -46.82
N ALA A 416 -41.75 -1.82 -47.08
CA ALA A 416 -40.90 -2.97 -46.68
C ALA A 416 -39.49 -2.79 -47.31
N ALA A 417 -38.47 -3.47 -46.76
CA ALA A 417 -37.17 -3.87 -47.34
C ALA A 417 -36.17 -2.76 -47.79
N GLY A 418 -34.85 -2.86 -47.66
CA GLY A 418 -33.94 -3.94 -47.28
C GLY A 418 -32.58 -3.71 -47.95
N LEU A 419 -31.51 -4.21 -47.32
CA LEU A 419 -30.15 -4.49 -47.86
C LEU A 419 -29.04 -3.42 -47.73
N ARG A 420 -27.88 -3.96 -47.31
CA ARG A 420 -26.53 -3.42 -47.03
C ARG A 420 -25.74 -3.12 -48.33
N PRO A 421 -24.39 -3.04 -48.34
CA PRO A 421 -23.43 -2.06 -47.76
C PRO A 421 -22.41 -1.53 -48.81
N GLY A 422 -21.56 -0.57 -48.43
CA GLY A 422 -20.15 -0.55 -48.87
C GLY A 422 -19.65 0.66 -49.68
N GLY A 423 -18.47 1.16 -49.27
CA GLY A 423 -17.40 1.51 -50.20
C GLY A 423 -17.07 2.99 -50.43
N PRO A 424 -15.83 3.30 -50.90
CA PRO A 424 -15.00 4.39 -50.36
C PRO A 424 -14.60 5.45 -51.42
N ARG A 425 -13.91 6.54 -50.99
CA ARG A 425 -12.86 7.35 -51.69
C ARG A 425 -12.97 8.85 -51.28
N ARG A 426 -11.93 9.47 -50.70
CA ARG A 426 -10.66 10.03 -51.24
C ARG A 426 -10.77 11.46 -51.81
N ARG A 427 -9.82 12.30 -51.34
CA ARG A 427 -9.17 13.51 -51.92
C ARG A 427 -9.71 14.92 -51.59
N ARG A 428 -8.92 15.60 -50.74
CA ARG A 428 -8.21 16.92 -50.89
C ARG A 428 -8.71 17.92 -51.96
N PRO A 429 -8.51 19.24 -51.70
CA PRO A 429 -7.30 19.93 -52.18
C PRO A 429 -6.60 20.84 -51.15
N GLN A 430 -5.33 21.11 -51.46
CA GLN A 430 -4.38 22.04 -50.83
C GLN A 430 -4.51 23.46 -51.42
N SER A 431 -4.03 24.45 -50.67
CA SER A 431 -3.26 25.63 -51.12
C SER A 431 -2.69 26.30 -49.86
N GLY A 432 -1.42 26.70 -49.68
CA GLY A 432 -0.26 26.95 -50.53
C GLY A 432 0.47 28.16 -49.90
N LEU A 433 1.66 27.97 -49.30
CA LEU A 433 2.98 28.52 -49.73
C LEU A 433 3.12 30.05 -49.51
N ALA A 434 4.22 30.61 -48.98
CA ALA A 434 5.67 30.49 -49.28
C ALA A 434 6.45 31.34 -48.22
N ALA A 435 7.78 31.38 -48.03
CA ALA A 435 9.01 30.63 -48.39
C ALA A 435 10.17 31.40 -47.66
N GLN A 436 11.09 30.73 -46.94
CA GLN A 436 12.44 30.27 -47.32
C GLN A 436 13.64 31.22 -47.06
N GLY A 437 14.70 30.61 -46.53
CA GLY A 437 16.09 31.06 -46.55
C GLY A 437 17.01 30.01 -45.88
N HIS A 438 17.65 29.15 -46.69
CA HIS A 438 18.58 28.08 -46.29
C HIS A 438 19.99 28.37 -46.81
N HIS A 439 21.01 27.96 -46.06
CA HIS A 439 22.31 27.38 -46.47
C HIS A 439 22.93 26.77 -45.19
N GLY A 440 23.62 25.62 -45.11
CA GLY A 440 24.07 24.58 -46.03
C GLY A 440 24.71 23.45 -45.19
N ASP A 441 24.83 22.25 -45.76
CA ASP A 441 25.16 20.96 -45.12
C ASP A 441 26.57 20.81 -44.49
N ALA A 442 26.64 19.98 -43.43
CA ALA A 442 27.73 19.01 -43.17
C ALA A 442 27.25 17.88 -42.23
N PRO A 443 27.66 16.61 -42.41
CA PRO A 443 27.04 15.45 -41.76
C PRO A 443 27.71 15.12 -40.41
N GLY A 444 26.98 15.28 -39.30
CA GLY A 444 27.44 14.94 -37.95
C GLY A 444 26.46 13.98 -37.27
N ARG A 445 26.94 12.74 -37.02
CA ARG A 445 26.39 11.65 -36.19
C ARG A 445 25.04 11.92 -35.48
N GLN A 446 24.02 11.15 -35.85
CA GLN A 446 22.85 10.94 -34.99
C GLN A 446 23.26 10.17 -33.72
N PRO A 447 22.88 10.62 -32.51
CA PRO A 447 23.04 9.81 -31.31
C PRO A 447 22.05 8.63 -31.38
N HIS A 448 22.59 7.41 -31.29
CA HIS A 448 21.80 6.19 -31.23
C HIS A 448 20.92 6.18 -29.97
N GLN A 449 19.66 6.59 -30.08
CA GLN A 449 18.64 6.30 -29.07
C GLN A 449 18.41 4.78 -29.02
N ARG A 450 18.86 4.14 -27.94
CA ARG A 450 18.59 2.72 -27.69
C ARG A 450 17.14 2.57 -27.24
N HIS A 451 16.26 2.11 -28.12
CA HIS A 451 14.91 1.72 -27.74
C HIS A 451 14.92 0.49 -26.81
N LEU A 452 13.99 0.46 -25.85
CA LEU A 452 13.73 -0.53 -24.80
C LEU A 452 13.50 -2.00 -25.26
N GLY A 453 13.68 -2.32 -26.54
CA GLY A 453 13.26 -3.59 -27.13
C GLY A 453 14.13 -4.82 -26.82
N ASP A 454 15.43 -4.65 -26.55
CA ASP A 454 16.39 -5.77 -26.68
C ASP A 454 17.29 -6.05 -25.46
N ARG A 455 16.90 -5.69 -24.23
CA ARG A 455 17.69 -6.05 -23.03
C ARG A 455 17.08 -7.23 -22.27
N PRO A 456 17.82 -8.35 -22.08
CA PRO A 456 17.49 -9.33 -21.05
C PRO A 456 17.56 -8.65 -19.68
N GLN A 457 16.51 -8.80 -18.87
CA GLN A 457 16.46 -8.28 -17.49
C GLN A 457 17.51 -8.98 -16.61
N PRO A 458 18.49 -8.27 -16.03
CA PRO A 458 19.03 -8.72 -14.76
C PRO A 458 17.96 -8.47 -13.67
N PRO A 459 17.70 -9.42 -12.76
CA PRO A 459 17.02 -9.07 -11.52
C PRO A 459 17.84 -7.98 -10.86
N SER A 460 17.22 -6.86 -10.48
CA SER A 460 17.88 -5.89 -9.60
C SER A 460 18.35 -6.67 -8.37
N PRO A 461 19.66 -6.73 -8.08
CA PRO A 461 20.13 -7.47 -6.92
C PRO A 461 19.45 -6.87 -5.69
N ALA A 462 18.92 -7.73 -4.82
CA ALA A 462 18.38 -7.29 -3.55
C ALA A 462 19.44 -6.42 -2.85
N MET A 463 19.03 -5.25 -2.32
CA MET A 463 19.94 -4.32 -1.67
C MET A 463 20.90 -5.04 -0.73
N ASN A 464 22.19 -4.79 -0.94
CA ASN A 464 23.23 -5.24 -0.03
C ASN A 464 23.40 -4.18 1.06
N LEU A 465 23.02 -4.49 2.31
CA LEU A 465 23.15 -3.55 3.42
C LEU A 465 24.62 -3.17 3.69
N THR A 466 25.56 -4.08 3.40
CA THR A 466 27.00 -3.81 3.47
C THR A 466 27.41 -2.73 2.47
N ALA A 467 26.89 -2.78 1.23
CA ALA A 467 27.10 -1.74 0.23
C ALA A 467 26.55 -0.38 0.70
N LYS A 468 25.35 -0.34 1.32
CA LYS A 468 24.80 0.91 1.87
C LYS A 468 25.63 1.47 3.03
N THR A 469 26.12 0.62 3.93
CA THR A 469 26.99 1.05 5.03
C THR A 469 28.30 1.63 4.48
N LEU A 470 28.90 0.96 3.50
CA LEU A 470 30.11 1.44 2.84
C LEU A 470 29.88 2.78 2.11
N ALA A 471 28.79 2.90 1.35
CA ALA A 471 28.45 4.14 0.64
C ALA A 471 28.17 5.31 1.59
N ALA A 472 27.54 5.05 2.74
CA ALA A 472 27.33 6.08 3.77
C ALA A 472 28.66 6.50 4.42
N ALA A 473 29.51 5.53 4.79
CA ALA A 473 30.83 5.81 5.35
C ALA A 473 31.70 6.59 4.34
N TRP A 474 31.68 6.21 3.07
CA TRP A 474 32.38 6.90 1.98
C TRP A 474 31.93 8.34 1.83
N ARG A 475 30.62 8.58 1.68
CA ARG A 475 30.04 9.94 1.57
C ARG A 475 30.46 10.82 2.76
N GLU A 476 30.57 10.24 3.94
CA GLU A 476 30.88 10.98 5.17
C GLU A 476 32.40 11.11 5.44
N ASN A 477 33.24 10.54 4.56
CA ASN A 477 34.67 10.29 4.77
C ASN A 477 34.97 9.75 6.18
N LEU A 478 34.13 8.83 6.65
CA LEU A 478 34.21 8.29 8.00
C LEU A 478 35.57 7.63 8.21
N ALA A 479 36.27 8.03 9.28
CA ALA A 479 37.62 7.55 9.61
C ALA A 479 38.66 7.74 8.48
N GLY A 480 38.44 8.67 7.55
CA GLY A 480 39.35 8.91 6.43
C GLY A 480 39.33 7.78 5.39
N ILE A 481 38.20 7.07 5.24
CA ILE A 481 38.06 5.93 4.33
C ILE A 481 38.47 6.23 2.87
N ARG A 482 38.37 7.49 2.41
CA ARG A 482 38.79 7.88 1.05
C ARG A 482 40.29 7.97 0.89
N ASP A 483 41.01 8.23 1.98
CA ASP A 483 42.44 8.50 2.00
C ASP A 483 43.25 7.31 2.54
N THR A 484 42.57 6.25 2.98
CA THR A 484 43.17 5.09 3.64
C THR A 484 42.97 3.82 2.81
N GLU A 485 44.02 2.99 2.73
CA GLU A 485 43.92 1.67 2.10
C GLU A 485 43.05 0.75 2.96
N GLN A 486 42.01 0.18 2.34
CA GLN A 486 41.03 -0.64 3.05
C GLN A 486 41.52 -2.09 3.16
N SER A 487 41.22 -2.74 4.29
CA SER A 487 41.55 -4.15 4.54
C SER A 487 40.69 -5.15 3.75
N PHE A 488 39.73 -4.64 2.97
CA PHE A 488 38.81 -5.41 2.13
C PHE A 488 38.70 -4.76 0.74
N ALA A 489 38.44 -5.59 -0.27
CA ALA A 489 38.25 -5.13 -1.64
C ALA A 489 36.77 -4.93 -1.97
N PHE A 490 36.46 -3.89 -2.73
CA PHE A 490 35.15 -3.63 -3.32
C PHE A 490 35.32 -2.93 -4.67
N ALA A 491 34.29 -2.94 -5.50
CA ALA A 491 34.24 -2.17 -6.74
C ALA A 491 33.05 -1.21 -6.69
N SER A 492 33.25 -0.01 -7.22
CA SER A 492 32.28 1.07 -7.14
C SER A 492 32.48 2.12 -8.22
N ASN A 493 31.44 2.91 -8.46
CA ASN A 493 31.51 4.18 -9.17
C ASN A 493 31.16 5.30 -8.20
N GLU A 494 31.96 6.35 -8.15
CA GLU A 494 31.64 7.55 -7.38
C GLU A 494 30.88 8.55 -8.25
N GLY A 495 29.70 8.93 -7.78
CA GLY A 495 28.80 9.86 -8.44
C GLY A 495 28.78 11.24 -7.75
N PRO A 496 27.80 12.10 -8.11
CA PRO A 496 27.69 13.45 -7.56
C PRO A 496 27.55 13.43 -6.03
N PHE A 497 28.02 14.49 -5.37
CA PHE A 497 27.96 14.63 -3.90
C PHE A 497 28.69 13.51 -3.14
N SER A 498 29.76 12.99 -3.74
CA SER A 498 30.54 11.86 -3.22
C SER A 498 29.68 10.64 -2.87
N GLN A 499 28.61 10.42 -3.64
CA GLN A 499 27.72 9.28 -3.45
C GLN A 499 28.26 8.07 -4.19
N LEU A 500 28.52 6.99 -3.45
CA LEU A 500 29.12 5.78 -3.99
C LEU A 500 28.05 4.77 -4.44
N ASP A 501 28.11 4.35 -5.69
CA ASP A 501 27.38 3.17 -6.18
C ASP A 501 28.31 1.95 -6.13
N VAL A 502 28.07 1.07 -5.17
CA VAL A 502 28.91 -0.12 -4.94
C VAL A 502 28.44 -1.24 -5.86
N THR A 503 29.17 -1.47 -6.96
CA THR A 503 28.85 -2.50 -7.96
C THR A 503 29.20 -3.90 -7.46
N THR A 504 30.25 -4.03 -6.64
CA THR A 504 30.66 -5.28 -6.00
C THR A 504 31.00 -5.01 -4.54
N ALA A 505 30.12 -5.44 -3.64
CA ALA A 505 30.33 -5.31 -2.20
C ALA A 505 31.34 -6.34 -1.68
N PRO A 506 32.05 -6.05 -0.58
CA PRO A 506 32.90 -7.03 0.08
C PRO A 506 32.06 -8.17 0.69
N ASP A 507 32.65 -9.35 0.81
CA ASP A 507 32.03 -10.52 1.48
C ASP A 507 32.12 -10.38 3.01
N LEU A 508 31.48 -9.34 3.53
CA LEU A 508 31.47 -8.94 4.92
C LEU A 508 30.05 -8.54 5.32
N THR A 509 29.72 -8.74 6.60
CA THR A 509 28.46 -8.23 7.16
C THR A 509 28.51 -6.70 7.26
N PRO A 510 27.35 -6.02 7.34
CA PRO A 510 27.32 -4.57 7.50
C PRO A 510 28.06 -4.08 8.75
N VAL A 511 28.00 -4.84 9.84
CA VAL A 511 28.75 -4.57 11.08
C VAL A 511 30.24 -4.79 10.86
N ALA A 512 30.65 -5.90 10.25
CA ALA A 512 32.07 -6.20 10.02
C ALA A 512 32.75 -5.17 9.10
N VAL A 513 32.07 -4.69 8.06
CA VAL A 513 32.59 -3.58 7.25
C VAL A 513 32.74 -2.30 8.06
N LEU A 514 31.74 -1.96 8.89
CA LEU A 514 31.82 -0.78 9.74
C LEU A 514 33.00 -0.87 10.72
N GLU A 515 33.21 -2.03 11.35
CA GLU A 515 34.32 -2.27 12.27
C GLU A 515 35.68 -2.18 11.58
N ALA A 516 35.78 -2.72 10.36
CA ALA A 516 36.99 -2.63 9.55
C ALA A 516 37.32 -1.16 9.19
N ILE A 517 36.31 -0.33 8.90
CA ILE A 517 36.48 1.11 8.62
C ILE A 517 36.89 1.86 9.90
N LEU A 518 36.25 1.57 11.03
CA LEU A 518 36.51 2.25 12.29
C LEU A 518 37.84 1.84 12.94
N GLY A 519 38.37 0.66 12.62
CA GLY A 519 39.50 0.06 13.33
C GLY A 519 39.16 -0.30 14.79
N ALA A 520 37.87 -0.38 15.12
CA ALA A 520 37.35 -0.64 16.47
C ALA A 520 35.94 -1.27 16.38
N PRO A 521 35.47 -1.96 17.45
CA PRO A 521 34.13 -2.52 17.49
C PRO A 521 33.03 -1.48 17.28
N ALA A 522 31.97 -1.86 16.56
CA ALA A 522 30.83 -0.98 16.33
C ALA A 522 30.05 -0.80 17.64
N PRO A 523 29.54 0.40 17.95
CA PRO A 523 28.69 0.59 19.13
C PRO A 523 27.47 -0.33 19.12
N GLU A 524 27.15 -0.93 20.27
CA GLU A 524 26.07 -1.94 20.39
C GLU A 524 24.72 -1.45 19.83
N HIS A 525 24.36 -0.19 20.07
CA HIS A 525 23.10 0.37 19.56
C HIS A 525 23.08 0.46 18.04
N LEU A 526 24.21 0.77 17.39
CA LEU A 526 24.31 0.86 15.94
C LEU A 526 24.30 -0.54 15.30
N ALA A 527 24.96 -1.51 15.94
CA ALA A 527 24.87 -2.91 15.54
C ALA A 527 23.41 -3.42 15.62
N ALA A 528 22.68 -3.07 16.69
CA ALA A 528 21.26 -3.40 16.83
C ALA A 528 20.38 -2.72 15.76
N GLU A 529 20.66 -1.47 15.40
CA GLU A 529 19.96 -0.77 14.32
C GLU A 529 20.15 -1.44 12.97
N LEU A 530 21.39 -1.86 12.64
CA LEU A 530 21.72 -2.59 11.43
C LEU A 530 21.00 -3.96 11.40
N ALA A 531 21.06 -4.73 12.49
CA ALA A 531 20.35 -6.01 12.60
C ALA A 531 18.81 -5.86 12.46
N SER A 532 18.25 -4.79 13.02
CA SER A 532 16.83 -4.44 12.85
C SER A 532 16.52 -4.09 11.39
N ALA A 533 17.41 -3.36 10.70
CA ALA A 533 17.24 -3.05 9.28
C ALA A 533 17.31 -4.32 8.40
N GLU A 534 18.22 -5.25 8.69
CA GLU A 534 18.29 -6.57 8.02
C GLU A 534 16.97 -7.34 8.19
N THR A 535 16.46 -7.41 9.42
CA THR A 535 15.17 -8.06 9.71
C THR A 535 14.04 -7.40 8.93
N GLY A 536 13.99 -6.06 8.92
CA GLY A 536 13.02 -5.30 8.16
C GLY A 536 13.09 -5.55 6.65
N LEU A 537 14.29 -5.68 6.08
CA LEU A 537 14.48 -6.02 4.67
C LEU A 537 14.05 -7.46 4.36
N ALA A 538 14.38 -8.41 5.23
CA ALA A 538 14.01 -9.81 5.08
C ALA A 538 12.49 -10.03 5.07
N ILE A 539 11.75 -9.27 5.89
CA ILE A 539 10.27 -9.31 5.91
C ILE A 539 9.68 -8.60 4.68
N ALA A 540 10.24 -7.46 4.28
CA ALA A 540 9.70 -6.65 3.20
C ALA A 540 9.91 -7.27 1.81
N GLY A 541 11.06 -7.93 1.58
CA GLY A 541 11.45 -8.49 0.27
C GLY A 541 10.40 -9.42 -0.36
N PRO A 542 9.91 -10.47 0.34
CA PRO A 542 8.87 -11.35 -0.19
C PRO A 542 7.55 -10.62 -0.50
N ARG A 543 7.16 -9.65 0.34
CA ARG A 543 5.93 -8.86 0.16
C ARG A 543 6.04 -7.91 -1.03
N ALA A 544 7.18 -7.25 -1.18
CA ALA A 544 7.50 -6.44 -2.35
C ALA A 544 7.47 -7.28 -3.62
N SER A 545 8.10 -8.46 -3.60
CA SER A 545 8.09 -9.38 -4.73
C SER A 545 6.67 -9.81 -5.14
N ALA A 546 5.80 -10.11 -4.16
CA ALA A 546 4.41 -10.46 -4.43
C ALA A 546 3.62 -9.30 -5.05
N ARG A 547 3.81 -8.08 -4.53
CA ARG A 547 3.22 -6.86 -5.06
C ARG A 547 3.71 -6.54 -6.46
N SER A 548 5.02 -6.67 -6.72
CA SER A 548 5.62 -6.47 -8.04
C SER A 548 4.98 -7.40 -9.07
N ARG A 549 4.82 -8.69 -8.75
CA ARG A 549 4.10 -9.63 -9.63
C ARG A 549 2.65 -9.20 -9.88
N HIS A 550 1.97 -8.69 -8.86
CA HIS A 550 0.60 -8.19 -9.00
C HIS A 550 0.51 -6.98 -9.94
N LEU A 551 1.39 -5.99 -9.77
CA LEU A 551 1.44 -4.80 -10.63
C LEU A 551 1.83 -5.16 -12.07
N ALA A 552 2.80 -6.04 -12.27
CA ALA A 552 3.18 -6.55 -13.59
C ALA A 552 2.01 -7.26 -14.28
N ALA A 553 1.30 -8.13 -13.56
CA ALA A 553 0.12 -8.81 -14.08
C ALA A 553 -1.02 -7.83 -14.38
N LEU A 554 -1.18 -6.76 -13.57
CA LEU A 554 -2.17 -5.72 -13.83
C LEU A 554 -1.84 -4.92 -15.10
N ALA A 555 -0.57 -4.54 -15.29
CA ALA A 555 -0.11 -3.88 -16.51
C ALA A 555 -0.38 -4.77 -17.74
N GLN A 556 -0.04 -6.07 -17.65
CA GLN A 556 -0.30 -7.03 -18.72
C GLN A 556 -1.80 -7.15 -19.06
N ARG A 557 -2.68 -7.28 -18.04
CA ARG A 557 -4.13 -7.38 -18.27
C ARG A 557 -4.76 -6.13 -18.86
N THR A 558 -4.21 -4.96 -18.54
CA THR A 558 -4.70 -3.66 -19.04
C THR A 558 -4.05 -3.26 -20.37
N GLY A 559 -3.06 -4.02 -20.86
CA GLY A 559 -2.29 -3.69 -22.05
C GLY A 559 -1.32 -2.51 -21.85
N ALA A 560 -1.05 -2.10 -20.60
CA ALA A 560 -0.09 -1.05 -20.31
C ALA A 560 1.34 -1.57 -20.52
N SER A 561 2.09 -0.91 -21.40
CA SER A 561 3.48 -1.28 -21.71
C SER A 561 4.51 -0.85 -20.67
N SER A 562 4.11 -0.04 -19.68
CA SER A 562 4.95 0.40 -18.58
C SER A 562 4.10 0.68 -17.33
N LEU A 563 4.74 0.76 -16.16
CA LEU A 563 4.05 1.14 -14.93
C LEU A 563 3.59 2.61 -15.01
N ALA A 564 4.39 3.51 -15.57
CA ALA A 564 4.01 4.91 -15.80
C ALA A 564 2.70 5.05 -16.60
N ARG A 565 2.53 4.25 -17.67
CA ARG A 565 1.29 4.22 -18.45
C ARG A 565 0.11 3.62 -17.69
N LEU A 566 0.34 2.62 -16.86
CA LEU A 566 -0.68 2.09 -15.96
C LEU A 566 -1.12 3.15 -14.93
N ILE A 567 -0.17 3.87 -14.33
CA ILE A 567 -0.42 4.92 -13.35
C ILE A 567 -1.24 6.05 -13.97
N ALA A 568 -0.96 6.44 -15.22
CA ALA A 568 -1.66 7.53 -15.90
C ALA A 568 -3.19 7.33 -16.00
N ALA A 569 -3.68 6.09 -15.89
CA ALA A 569 -5.11 5.79 -15.85
C ALA A 569 -5.76 5.98 -14.45
N CYS A 570 -4.98 6.19 -13.40
CA CYS A 570 -5.42 6.19 -11.99
C CYS A 570 -5.73 7.61 -11.44
N THR A 571 -6.52 8.40 -12.17
CA THR A 571 -6.78 9.83 -11.86
C THR A 571 -7.79 10.11 -10.75
N ALA A 572 -8.60 9.13 -10.34
CA ALA A 572 -9.73 9.35 -9.42
C ALA A 572 -9.39 9.23 -7.92
N ALA A 573 -8.24 8.64 -7.55
CA ALA A 573 -7.94 8.27 -6.17
C ALA A 573 -6.50 8.62 -5.76
N SER A 574 -6.13 9.91 -5.81
CA SER A 574 -4.76 10.39 -5.58
C SER A 574 -4.10 9.84 -4.32
N ASP A 575 -4.79 9.87 -3.17
CA ASP A 575 -4.23 9.40 -1.89
C ASP A 575 -3.88 7.91 -1.92
N ARG A 576 -4.79 7.10 -2.45
CA ARG A 576 -4.63 5.64 -2.56
C ARG A 576 -3.54 5.30 -3.57
N THR A 577 -3.56 5.95 -4.73
CA THR A 577 -2.55 5.74 -5.77
C THR A 577 -1.16 6.10 -5.25
N ALA A 578 -1.00 7.29 -4.66
CA ALA A 578 0.27 7.72 -4.09
C ALA A 578 0.75 6.75 -2.99
N ARG A 579 -0.13 6.38 -2.06
CA ARG A 579 0.21 5.40 -1.00
C ARG A 579 0.68 4.07 -1.57
N LEU A 580 0.01 3.55 -2.61
CA LEU A 580 0.42 2.29 -3.24
C LEU A 580 1.79 2.44 -3.91
N LEU A 581 2.05 3.57 -4.56
CA LEU A 581 3.34 3.84 -5.20
C LEU A 581 4.48 4.01 -4.17
N GLU A 582 4.21 4.56 -2.99
CA GLU A 582 5.22 4.62 -1.91
C GLU A 582 5.73 3.23 -1.52
N THR A 583 4.93 2.18 -1.66
CA THR A 583 5.37 0.81 -1.39
C THR A 583 6.40 0.29 -2.40
N LEU A 584 6.66 0.98 -3.51
CA LEU A 584 7.77 0.62 -4.42
C LEU A 584 9.13 0.87 -3.76
N ALA A 585 9.22 1.87 -2.88
CA ALA A 585 10.42 2.22 -2.11
C ALA A 585 10.62 1.32 -0.88
N THR A 586 10.65 0.00 -1.12
CA THR A 586 10.75 -1.07 -0.10
C THR A 586 12.01 -0.93 0.77
N GLU A 587 13.04 -0.30 0.21
CA GLU A 587 14.38 -0.16 0.75
C GLU A 587 14.54 0.96 1.79
N GLY A 588 13.55 1.85 1.89
CA GLY A 588 13.60 3.05 2.71
C GLY A 588 14.58 4.11 2.20
N HIS A 589 15.10 4.94 3.10
CA HIS A 589 16.00 6.05 2.79
C HIS A 589 17.25 5.60 1.99
N GLN A 590 17.53 6.27 0.88
CA GLN A 590 18.63 5.91 -0.02
C GLN A 590 20.01 6.15 0.60
N LEU A 591 20.19 7.26 1.32
CA LEU A 591 21.48 7.66 1.90
C LEU A 591 21.79 7.07 3.28
N HIS A 592 20.83 6.41 3.93
CA HIS A 592 20.96 5.94 5.32
C HIS A 592 21.09 4.40 5.34
N PRO A 593 22.12 3.82 5.97
CA PRO A 593 22.26 2.37 6.03
C PRO A 593 21.14 1.72 6.87
N CYS A 594 20.85 2.26 8.05
CA CYS A 594 19.75 1.83 8.92
C CYS A 594 18.34 2.31 8.47
N ALA A 595 18.08 2.42 7.16
CA ALA A 595 16.82 2.93 6.61
C ALA A 595 15.56 2.15 7.03
N ARG A 596 15.72 0.84 7.28
CA ARG A 596 14.64 -0.10 7.61
C ARG A 596 14.56 -0.48 9.08
N THR A 597 15.33 0.19 9.95
CA THR A 597 15.29 -0.02 11.40
C THR A 597 13.90 0.26 11.99
N ARG A 598 13.45 -0.60 12.90
CA ARG A 598 12.24 -0.47 13.71
C ARG A 598 12.50 -0.95 15.15
N ILE A 599 13.42 -0.31 15.89
CA ILE A 599 13.68 -0.73 17.28
C ILE A 599 12.45 -0.44 18.15
N GLY A 600 11.96 -1.48 18.83
CA GLY A 600 10.72 -1.47 19.60
C GLY A 600 9.63 -2.35 19.00
N TRP A 601 9.80 -2.86 17.79
CA TRP A 601 8.89 -3.81 17.16
C TRP A 601 9.47 -5.21 17.09
N ASP A 602 8.61 -6.20 17.33
CA ASP A 602 8.86 -7.59 17.02
C ASP A 602 8.37 -7.93 15.60
N ILE A 603 8.56 -9.18 15.16
CA ILE A 603 8.14 -9.61 13.82
C ILE A 603 6.63 -9.40 13.59
N PRO A 604 5.72 -9.83 14.47
CA PRO A 604 4.28 -9.52 14.34
C PRO A 604 3.97 -8.01 14.16
N ASP A 605 4.67 -7.13 14.87
CA ASP A 605 4.50 -5.68 14.71
C ASP A 605 4.96 -5.21 13.33
N PHE A 606 6.12 -5.68 12.83
CA PHE A 606 6.55 -5.44 11.45
C PHE A 606 5.47 -5.88 10.46
N GLU A 607 4.89 -7.06 10.68
CA GLU A 607 3.90 -7.61 9.78
C GLU A 607 2.61 -6.78 9.73
N ARG A 608 2.22 -6.20 10.86
CA ARG A 608 0.95 -5.50 11.07
C ARG A 608 1.00 -4.01 10.75
N PHE A 609 2.11 -3.34 11.03
CA PHE A 609 2.18 -1.87 11.07
C PHE A 609 3.16 -1.25 10.07
N ASP A 610 4.08 -2.01 9.49
CA ASP A 610 5.07 -1.47 8.55
C ASP A 610 4.46 -1.18 7.15
N LEU A 611 5.24 -0.54 6.27
CA LEU A 611 4.79 -0.06 4.96
C LEU A 611 4.03 -1.11 4.12
N GLU A 612 4.46 -2.37 4.20
CA GLU A 612 3.92 -3.52 3.49
C GLU A 612 2.84 -4.28 4.29
N ALA A 613 2.19 -3.63 5.25
CA ALA A 613 1.04 -4.19 5.96
C ALA A 613 0.02 -4.77 4.98
N THR A 614 -0.47 -5.99 5.26
CA THR A 614 -1.41 -6.72 4.40
C THR A 614 -2.87 -6.40 4.70
N ARG A 615 -3.13 -5.74 5.83
CA ARG A 615 -4.45 -5.28 6.28
C ARG A 615 -4.37 -3.82 6.76
N PRO A 616 -5.47 -3.05 6.69
CA PRO A 616 -5.49 -1.71 7.25
C PRO A 616 -5.17 -1.72 8.76
N VAL A 617 -4.43 -0.72 9.21
CA VAL A 617 -4.25 -0.41 10.62
C VAL A 617 -5.53 0.27 11.12
N HIS A 618 -6.09 -0.27 12.19
CA HIS A 618 -7.26 0.33 12.84
C HIS A 618 -6.80 1.36 13.87
N ILE A 619 -6.81 2.62 13.46
CA ILE A 619 -6.47 3.77 14.32
C ILE A 619 -7.49 3.83 15.47
N ARG A 620 -7.00 4.02 16.69
CA ARG A 620 -7.82 4.16 17.89
C ARG A 620 -8.15 5.62 18.14
N LEU A 621 -9.31 5.89 18.71
CA LEU A 621 -9.75 7.24 19.07
C LEU A 621 -9.85 7.38 20.58
N ILE A 622 -9.30 8.47 21.11
CA ILE A 622 -9.47 8.86 22.51
C ILE A 622 -10.21 10.18 22.55
N ALA A 623 -11.37 10.20 23.22
CA ALA A 623 -12.15 11.39 23.48
C ALA A 623 -11.62 12.15 24.69
N ASP A 624 -11.56 13.47 24.57
CA ASP A 624 -11.24 14.40 25.64
C ASP A 624 -12.52 14.93 26.29
N THR A 625 -12.90 14.31 27.40
CA THR A 625 -14.14 14.61 28.13
C THR A 625 -13.98 15.76 29.11
N ALA A 626 -12.74 16.18 29.39
CA ALA A 626 -12.43 17.19 30.41
C ALA A 626 -11.64 18.40 29.90
N GLY A 627 -11.34 18.47 28.59
CA GLY A 627 -10.60 19.57 27.98
C GLY A 627 -9.11 19.57 28.33
N VAL A 628 -8.51 18.39 28.48
CA VAL A 628 -7.07 18.25 28.82
C VAL A 628 -6.15 18.29 27.60
N LEU A 629 -6.69 18.15 26.38
CA LEU A 629 -5.93 18.23 25.14
C LEU A 629 -5.89 19.68 24.63
N ALA A 630 -4.74 20.05 24.08
CA ALA A 630 -4.58 21.28 23.33
C ALA A 630 -4.72 21.00 21.83
N THR A 631 -5.16 22.01 21.08
CA THR A 631 -5.46 21.90 19.65
C THR A 631 -4.94 23.10 18.87
N SER A 632 -4.78 22.93 17.56
CA SER A 632 -4.39 23.98 16.61
C SER A 632 -5.04 23.72 15.25
N GLY A 633 -5.29 24.78 14.48
CA GLY A 633 -5.91 24.68 13.16
C GLY A 633 -7.41 24.42 13.23
N ALA A 634 -7.92 23.63 12.27
CA ALA A 634 -9.32 23.21 12.23
C ALA A 634 -9.63 22.18 13.33
N ASP A 635 -10.92 21.99 13.63
CA ASP A 635 -11.35 20.89 14.49
C ASP A 635 -11.08 19.55 13.80
N LEU A 636 -10.23 18.71 14.39
CA LEU A 636 -9.83 17.42 13.84
C LEU A 636 -11.03 16.50 13.54
N ARG A 637 -12.15 16.65 14.26
CA ARG A 637 -13.40 15.89 14.01
C ARG A 637 -13.98 16.15 12.63
N THR A 638 -13.69 17.29 12.02
CA THR A 638 -14.14 17.64 10.67
C THR A 638 -13.33 16.97 9.57
N HIS A 639 -12.22 16.31 9.91
CA HIS A 639 -11.37 15.64 8.94
C HIS A 639 -12.14 14.51 8.23
N PRO A 640 -12.02 14.32 6.90
CA PRO A 640 -12.82 13.35 6.15
C PRO A 640 -12.71 11.90 6.65
N MET A 641 -11.55 11.51 7.21
CA MET A 641 -11.38 10.18 7.81
C MET A 641 -12.22 9.92 9.07
N LEU A 642 -12.74 10.98 9.71
CA LEU A 642 -13.60 10.90 10.89
C LEU A 642 -15.08 11.15 10.55
N ALA A 643 -15.39 11.44 9.28
CA ALA A 643 -16.75 11.75 8.85
C ALA A 643 -17.71 10.58 9.10
N GLY A 644 -18.89 10.88 9.65
CA GLY A 644 -19.92 9.90 9.95
C GLY A 644 -19.77 9.18 11.30
N LEU A 645 -18.74 9.50 12.09
CA LEU A 645 -18.62 9.04 13.48
C LEU A 645 -19.36 9.99 14.42
N ASP A 646 -20.05 9.45 15.42
CA ASP A 646 -20.74 10.24 16.46
C ASP A 646 -19.74 10.67 17.54
N LEU A 647 -19.10 11.83 17.33
CA LEU A 647 -18.01 12.33 18.16
C LEU A 647 -18.44 13.58 18.97
N ALA A 648 -19.08 13.34 20.12
CA ALA A 648 -19.58 14.40 21.00
C ALA A 648 -18.48 15.32 21.57
N ALA A 649 -17.27 14.79 21.80
CA ALA A 649 -16.14 15.52 22.37
C ALA A 649 -14.95 15.56 21.40
N PRO A 650 -14.01 16.52 21.52
CA PRO A 650 -12.75 16.50 20.79
C PRO A 650 -12.02 15.16 20.94
N VAL A 651 -11.33 14.73 19.89
CA VAL A 651 -10.64 13.44 19.88
C VAL A 651 -9.19 13.58 19.44
N VAL A 652 -8.35 12.68 19.94
CA VAL A 652 -7.01 12.43 19.41
C VAL A 652 -6.96 11.04 18.77
N PRO A 653 -6.63 10.94 17.46
CA PRO A 653 -6.35 9.66 16.84
C PRO A 653 -4.99 9.14 17.27
N VAL A 654 -4.90 7.84 17.50
CA VAL A 654 -3.74 7.19 18.09
C VAL A 654 -3.43 5.88 17.39
N HIS A 655 -2.15 5.65 17.12
CA HIS A 655 -1.70 4.38 16.58
C HIS A 655 -1.93 3.26 17.61
N PRO A 656 -2.51 2.10 17.25
CA PRO A 656 -2.84 1.05 18.22
C PRO A 656 -1.64 0.58 19.04
N TRP A 657 -0.47 0.38 18.41
CA TRP A 657 0.77 0.07 19.13
C TRP A 657 1.14 1.15 20.18
N GLN A 658 1.00 2.44 19.82
CA GLN A 658 1.30 3.57 20.72
C GLN A 658 0.31 3.61 21.89
N LEU A 659 -0.97 3.29 21.64
CA LEU A 659 -1.99 3.22 22.68
C LEU A 659 -1.58 2.21 23.77
N GLU A 660 -1.29 0.99 23.34
CA GLU A 660 -1.03 -0.15 24.22
C GLU A 660 0.30 -0.02 24.98
N HIS A 661 1.37 0.39 24.30
CA HIS A 661 2.72 0.34 24.86
C HIS A 661 3.18 1.64 25.53
N ARG A 662 2.50 2.76 25.27
CA ARG A 662 2.95 4.08 25.73
C ARG A 662 1.85 4.83 26.45
N ILE A 663 0.67 4.97 25.85
CA ILE A 663 -0.37 5.86 26.37
C ILE A 663 -1.07 5.25 27.58
N LEU A 664 -1.60 4.03 27.47
CA LEU A 664 -2.30 3.38 28.58
C LEU A 664 -1.40 3.19 29.81
N PRO A 665 -0.12 2.77 29.68
CA PRO A 665 0.77 2.64 30.83
C PRO A 665 1.16 3.99 31.47
N THR A 666 1.37 5.04 30.66
CA THR A 666 1.89 6.32 31.16
C THR A 666 0.79 7.24 31.71
N HIS A 667 -0.40 7.21 31.11
CA HIS A 667 -1.49 8.16 31.37
C HIS A 667 -2.74 7.48 31.93
N GLN A 668 -2.58 6.35 32.62
CA GLN A 668 -3.68 5.55 33.18
C GLN A 668 -4.61 6.36 34.09
N ASP A 669 -4.08 7.36 34.80
CA ASP A 669 -4.84 8.25 35.67
C ASP A 669 -5.88 9.07 34.89
N LEU A 670 -5.56 9.52 33.66
CA LEU A 670 -6.48 10.27 32.81
C LEU A 670 -7.68 9.42 32.40
N PHE A 671 -7.48 8.13 32.11
CA PHE A 671 -8.55 7.19 31.77
C PHE A 671 -9.37 6.78 33.00
N THR A 672 -8.71 6.48 34.11
CA THR A 672 -9.38 6.04 35.35
C THR A 672 -10.24 7.15 35.97
N SER A 673 -9.78 8.41 35.86
CA SER A 673 -10.55 9.59 36.28
C SER A 673 -11.65 10.00 35.29
N GLY A 674 -11.74 9.35 34.12
CA GLY A 674 -12.71 9.69 33.08
C GLY A 674 -12.47 11.02 32.38
N ARG A 675 -11.24 11.59 32.46
CA ARG A 675 -10.82 12.81 31.74
C ARG A 675 -10.47 12.53 30.27
N LEU A 676 -9.99 11.32 30.00
CA LEU A 676 -9.86 10.76 28.66
C LEU A 676 -10.68 9.47 28.59
N ARG A 677 -11.35 9.24 27.46
CA ARG A 677 -12.13 8.02 27.22
C ARG A 677 -11.69 7.36 25.92
N LEU A 678 -11.30 6.09 26.00
CA LEU A 678 -11.07 5.28 24.81
C LEU A 678 -12.40 4.95 24.15
N LEU A 679 -12.50 5.21 22.84
CA LEU A 679 -13.69 4.92 22.05
C LEU A 679 -13.62 3.51 21.43
N GLU A 680 -14.79 2.96 21.11
CA GLU A 680 -14.91 1.66 20.42
C GLU A 680 -14.68 1.83 18.91
N GLU A 681 -15.03 2.99 18.37
CA GLU A 681 -14.83 3.37 16.99
C GLU A 681 -13.34 3.34 16.61
N THR A 682 -13.07 2.84 15.41
CA THR A 682 -11.73 2.82 14.83
C THR A 682 -11.76 3.29 13.39
N ILE A 683 -10.64 3.83 12.92
CA ILE A 683 -10.49 4.31 11.54
C ILE A 683 -9.53 3.38 10.80
N PRO A 684 -9.98 2.65 9.76
CA PRO A 684 -9.09 1.84 8.94
C PRO A 684 -8.22 2.76 8.06
N ALA A 685 -6.92 2.59 8.14
CA ALA A 685 -5.95 3.37 7.40
C ALA A 685 -4.70 2.56 7.04
N TRP A 686 -3.93 3.03 6.08
CA TRP A 686 -2.75 2.34 5.55
C TRP A 686 -1.47 3.11 5.82
N PRO A 687 -0.39 2.46 6.25
CA PRO A 687 0.90 3.12 6.41
C PRO A 687 1.46 3.62 5.08
N THR A 688 1.99 4.84 5.13
CA THR A 688 2.84 5.45 4.10
C THR A 688 4.31 5.14 4.39
N ALA A 689 5.25 5.60 3.56
CA ALA A 689 6.70 5.43 3.77
C ALA A 689 7.18 6.05 5.10
N ALA A 690 6.43 7.00 5.66
CA ALA A 690 6.69 7.54 6.99
C ALA A 690 6.29 6.61 8.15
N ILE A 691 5.59 5.51 7.85
CA ILE A 691 5.01 4.51 8.77
C ILE A 691 3.92 5.10 9.67
N ARG A 692 4.28 6.11 10.47
CA ARG A 692 3.39 6.81 11.40
C ARG A 692 2.39 7.76 10.74
N THR A 693 2.52 8.01 9.44
CA THR A 693 1.52 8.74 8.67
C THR A 693 0.67 7.71 7.94
N LEU A 694 -0.63 7.70 8.24
CA LEU A 694 -1.58 6.72 7.73
C LEU A 694 -2.55 7.41 6.76
N ALA A 695 -2.65 6.88 5.55
CA ALA A 695 -3.64 7.30 4.55
C ALA A 695 -4.98 6.59 4.79
N GLY A 696 -6.11 7.27 4.68
CA GLY A 696 -7.41 6.63 4.86
C GLY A 696 -7.62 5.43 3.91
N HIS A 697 -8.31 4.40 4.40
CA HIS A 697 -8.58 3.20 3.58
C HIS A 697 -9.47 3.52 2.37
N THR A 698 -10.57 4.23 2.63
CA THR A 698 -11.54 4.72 1.64
C THR A 698 -11.75 6.23 1.75
N ALA A 699 -11.66 6.79 2.94
CA ALA A 699 -11.76 8.23 3.16
C ALA A 699 -10.48 8.95 2.70
N PRO A 700 -10.60 10.16 2.13
CA PRO A 700 -9.45 10.95 1.72
C PRO A 700 -8.71 11.58 2.91
N GLY A 701 -7.45 11.96 2.69
CA GLY A 701 -6.59 12.59 3.68
C GLY A 701 -5.71 11.63 4.47
N TYR A 702 -4.93 12.20 5.40
CA TYR A 702 -3.92 11.49 6.16
C TYR A 702 -3.94 11.87 7.63
N LEU A 703 -3.62 10.91 8.50
CA LEU A 703 -3.37 11.15 9.92
C LEU A 703 -1.91 10.81 10.26
N LYS A 704 -1.17 11.79 10.80
CA LYS A 704 0.21 11.63 11.27
C LYS A 704 0.19 11.46 12.79
N LEU A 705 0.57 10.28 13.26
CA LEU A 705 0.39 9.85 14.65
C LEU A 705 1.73 9.75 15.38
N ALA A 706 1.73 9.99 16.69
CA ALA A 706 2.89 9.65 17.51
C ALA A 706 3.12 8.13 17.50
N LEU A 707 4.38 7.72 17.33
CA LEU A 707 4.78 6.32 17.35
C LEU A 707 6.15 6.19 18.02
N GLY A 708 6.18 5.67 19.23
CA GLY A 708 7.32 5.67 20.14
C GLY A 708 8.46 4.71 19.79
N ILE A 709 8.50 4.15 18.58
CA ILE A 709 9.60 3.30 18.11
C ILE A 709 10.73 4.11 17.48
N HIS A 710 11.92 3.51 17.45
CA HIS A 710 13.06 4.05 16.73
C HIS A 710 12.94 3.70 15.25
N ILE A 711 12.89 4.71 14.38
CA ILE A 711 12.98 4.52 12.93
C ILE A 711 14.17 5.33 12.43
N THR A 712 15.08 4.70 11.68
CA THR A 712 16.36 5.30 11.26
C THR A 712 17.19 5.73 12.48
N SER A 713 17.38 7.04 12.70
CA SER A 713 18.24 7.60 13.75
C SER A 713 17.50 8.21 14.94
N THR A 714 16.16 8.22 14.92
CA THR A 714 15.36 8.97 15.89
C THR A 714 14.06 8.26 16.28
N ARG A 715 13.60 8.48 17.51
CA ARG A 715 12.27 8.05 17.95
C ARG A 715 11.19 8.82 17.19
N ARG A 716 10.12 8.15 16.79
CA ARG A 716 9.07 8.72 15.94
C ARG A 716 7.87 9.27 16.73
N ASP A 717 8.15 9.82 17.90
CA ASP A 717 7.19 10.70 18.59
C ASP A 717 6.99 12.02 17.83
N ILE A 718 5.90 12.73 18.15
CA ILE A 718 5.62 14.04 17.57
C ILE A 718 5.69 15.06 18.70
N SER A 719 6.44 16.14 18.49
CA SER A 719 6.50 17.21 19.48
C SER A 719 5.19 18.03 19.49
N PRO A 720 4.72 18.49 20.66
CA PRO A 720 3.66 19.50 20.75
C PRO A 720 3.90 20.71 19.85
N THR A 721 5.16 21.17 19.76
CA THR A 721 5.55 22.29 18.88
C THR A 721 5.26 21.99 17.41
N THR A 722 5.50 20.76 16.94
CA THR A 722 5.17 20.35 15.58
C THR A 722 3.65 20.38 15.34
N ALA A 723 2.85 19.87 16.28
CA ALA A 723 1.39 19.87 16.16
C ALA A 723 0.83 21.30 16.18
N LEU A 724 1.39 22.18 17.02
CA LEU A 724 1.03 23.60 17.06
C LEU A 724 1.34 24.32 15.74
N LEU A 725 2.57 24.15 15.23
CA LEU A 725 3.07 24.94 14.10
C LEU A 725 2.60 24.44 12.73
N GLY A 726 2.34 23.13 12.56
CA GLY A 726 1.97 22.55 11.26
C GLY A 726 0.84 23.31 10.54
N PRO A 727 -0.34 23.49 11.18
CA PRO A 727 -1.44 24.25 10.60
C PRO A 727 -1.16 25.73 10.35
N ALA A 728 -0.41 26.37 11.24
CA ALA A 728 -0.04 27.78 11.10
C ALA A 728 0.89 28.00 9.90
N LEU A 729 1.91 27.17 9.74
CA LEU A 729 2.86 27.24 8.64
C LEU A 729 2.20 26.93 7.30
N ALA A 730 1.33 25.92 7.24
CA ALA A 730 0.57 25.59 6.03
C ALA A 730 -0.29 26.79 5.58
N THR A 731 -1.04 27.39 6.50
CA THR A 731 -1.85 28.58 6.22
C THR A 731 -1.01 29.74 5.67
N TYR A 732 0.20 29.92 6.19
CA TYR A 732 1.07 31.00 5.74
C TYR A 732 1.61 30.77 4.33
N LEU A 733 2.07 29.55 4.05
CA LEU A 733 2.57 29.17 2.72
C LEU A 733 1.45 29.27 1.67
N ASP A 734 0.22 28.94 2.02
CA ASP A 734 -0.93 29.11 1.13
C ASP A 734 -1.22 30.59 0.82
N ARG A 735 -1.04 31.50 1.78
CA ARG A 735 -1.16 32.96 1.54
C ARG A 735 -0.06 33.49 0.64
N LEU A 736 1.19 33.04 0.85
CA LEU A 736 2.30 33.40 -0.04
C LEU A 736 2.02 32.99 -1.48
N HIS A 737 1.46 31.79 -1.68
CA HIS A 737 0.99 31.36 -3.00
C HIS A 737 -0.09 32.29 -3.57
N ALA A 738 -1.11 32.62 -2.78
CA ALA A 738 -2.25 33.43 -3.24
C ALA A 738 -1.86 34.86 -3.68
N CYS A 739 -0.79 35.41 -3.12
CA CYS A 739 -0.26 36.73 -3.50
C CYS A 739 0.46 36.76 -4.85
N GLY A 740 0.51 35.64 -5.59
CA GLY A 740 1.01 35.59 -6.97
C GLY A 740 2.53 35.49 -7.11
N THR A 741 3.26 35.27 -6.03
CA THR A 741 4.73 35.09 -6.05
C THR A 741 5.16 33.68 -6.47
N GLU A 742 4.21 32.72 -6.55
CA GLU A 742 4.46 31.32 -6.89
C GLU A 742 3.30 30.76 -7.72
N THR A 743 3.59 30.06 -8.82
CA THR A 743 2.53 29.63 -9.74
C THR A 743 2.21 28.14 -9.64
N GLU A 744 3.14 27.26 -9.23
CA GLU A 744 2.90 25.81 -9.37
C GLU A 744 3.24 24.92 -8.16
N HIS A 745 4.26 25.23 -7.35
CA HIS A 745 4.62 24.40 -6.18
C HIS A 745 3.59 24.48 -5.06
N ARG A 746 3.10 23.33 -4.58
CA ARG A 746 2.07 23.26 -3.52
C ARG A 746 2.59 22.60 -2.25
N ILE A 747 2.03 23.01 -1.12
CA ILE A 747 2.21 22.34 0.15
C ILE A 747 0.98 21.50 0.44
N LEU A 748 1.17 20.23 0.81
CA LEU A 748 0.08 19.41 1.33
C LEU A 748 -0.13 19.76 2.82
N ALA A 749 -1.18 20.52 3.09
CA ALA A 749 -1.41 21.19 4.37
C ALA A 749 -1.70 20.21 5.51
N ASP A 750 -0.95 20.33 6.61
CA ASP A 750 -1.40 19.84 7.91
C ASP A 750 -2.52 20.78 8.37
N THR A 751 -3.76 20.33 8.48
CA THR A 751 -4.93 21.19 8.74
C THR A 751 -5.27 21.32 10.21
N SER A 752 -4.89 20.32 11.01
CA SER A 752 -5.22 20.25 12.44
C SER A 752 -4.09 19.61 13.23
N GLY A 753 -3.88 20.07 14.46
CA GLY A 753 -3.00 19.44 15.45
C GLY A 753 -3.75 19.20 16.77
N VAL A 754 -3.50 18.06 17.42
CA VAL A 754 -4.04 17.74 18.75
C VAL A 754 -2.95 17.08 19.58
N TRP A 755 -2.77 17.52 20.83
CA TRP A 755 -1.77 16.96 21.73
C TRP A 755 -2.15 17.08 23.20
N LEU A 756 -1.57 16.23 24.04
CA LEU A 756 -1.57 16.40 25.49
C LEU A 756 -0.43 17.33 25.91
N PRO A 757 -0.69 18.48 26.56
CA PRO A 757 0.36 19.37 27.04
C PRO A 757 1.40 18.65 27.91
N GLY A 758 2.68 18.93 27.68
CA GLY A 758 3.80 18.31 28.41
C GLY A 758 4.14 16.87 27.97
N SER A 759 3.43 16.28 27.01
CA SER A 759 3.72 14.93 26.49
C SER A 759 3.94 14.92 24.99
N ARG A 760 4.82 14.01 24.53
CA ARG A 760 5.01 13.66 23.11
C ARG A 760 4.33 12.34 22.73
N ASP A 761 3.86 11.59 23.72
CA ASP A 761 3.29 10.25 23.53
C ASP A 761 1.86 10.31 22.97
N LEU A 762 1.13 11.40 23.26
CA LEU A 762 -0.24 11.64 22.80
C LEU A 762 -0.27 12.91 21.95
N THR A 763 0.09 12.77 20.68
CA THR A 763 0.13 13.86 19.70
C THR A 763 -0.24 13.34 18.31
N ALA A 764 -1.05 14.09 17.58
CA ALA A 764 -1.45 13.78 16.21
C ALA A 764 -1.59 15.05 15.37
N LEU A 765 -1.39 14.91 14.06
CA LEU A 765 -1.77 15.90 13.06
C LEU A 765 -2.70 15.27 12.04
N ALA A 766 -3.64 16.06 11.54
CA ALA A 766 -4.46 15.74 10.38
C ALA A 766 -3.98 16.52 9.17
N ARG A 767 -3.98 15.89 7.99
CA ARG A 767 -3.46 16.45 6.75
C ARG A 767 -4.46 16.27 5.61
N SER A 768 -4.58 17.30 4.79
CA SER A 768 -5.52 17.36 3.67
C SER A 768 -5.29 16.26 2.62
N SER A 769 -6.23 16.13 1.69
CA SER A 769 -6.12 15.13 0.61
C SER A 769 -5.16 15.62 -0.47
N LEU A 770 -4.44 14.70 -1.13
CA LEU A 770 -3.73 15.01 -2.36
C LEU A 770 -4.69 15.48 -3.46
N ALA A 771 -5.96 15.08 -3.42
CA ALA A 771 -6.96 15.56 -4.38
C ALA A 771 -7.10 17.10 -4.35
N ASP A 772 -6.84 17.73 -3.20
CA ASP A 772 -6.97 19.18 -3.03
C ASP A 772 -5.87 19.96 -3.78
N VAL A 773 -4.74 19.33 -4.04
CA VAL A 773 -3.56 19.95 -4.68
C VAL A 773 -3.21 19.34 -6.04
N THR A 774 -3.78 18.18 -6.38
CA THR A 774 -3.55 17.50 -7.66
C THR A 774 -4.40 18.13 -8.75
N PRO A 775 -3.82 18.62 -9.86
CA PRO A 775 -4.61 19.17 -10.97
C PRO A 775 -5.54 18.12 -11.58
N ALA A 776 -6.69 18.56 -12.08
CA ALA A 776 -7.65 17.68 -12.75
C ALA A 776 -7.01 16.93 -13.93
N GLY A 777 -7.28 15.62 -13.99
CA GLY A 777 -6.73 14.71 -14.99
C GLY A 777 -5.24 14.38 -14.82
N ALA A 778 -4.59 14.83 -13.74
CA ALA A 778 -3.23 14.44 -13.38
C ALA A 778 -3.22 13.36 -12.30
N VAL A 779 -2.09 12.66 -12.17
CA VAL A 779 -1.87 11.66 -11.12
C VAL A 779 -0.65 12.07 -10.29
N CYS A 780 -0.80 12.05 -8.97
CA CYS A 780 0.28 12.40 -8.05
C CYS A 780 1.16 11.17 -7.76
N VAL A 781 2.45 11.29 -8.07
CA VAL A 781 3.45 10.22 -7.88
C VAL A 781 4.45 10.68 -6.82
N PRO A 782 4.62 9.93 -5.72
CA PRO A 782 5.68 10.18 -4.76
C PRO A 782 7.05 10.12 -5.43
N SER A 783 7.92 11.11 -5.20
CA SER A 783 9.24 11.15 -5.84
C SER A 783 10.10 9.95 -5.42
N THR A 784 9.91 9.42 -4.21
CA THR A 784 10.54 8.15 -3.79
C THR A 784 10.18 6.96 -4.66
N ALA A 785 9.02 6.96 -5.31
CA ALA A 785 8.60 5.91 -6.23
C ALA A 785 9.24 6.07 -7.61
N LEU A 786 9.56 7.30 -8.02
CA LEU A 786 10.24 7.59 -9.29
C LEU A 786 11.64 6.95 -9.32
N ALA A 787 12.37 7.00 -8.21
CA ALA A 787 13.68 6.36 -8.09
C ALA A 787 13.60 4.81 -8.02
N ALA A 788 12.43 4.24 -7.73
CA ALA A 788 12.27 2.81 -7.57
C ALA A 788 12.19 2.07 -8.92
N THR A 789 12.66 0.82 -8.95
CA THR A 789 12.56 -0.05 -10.11
C THR A 789 11.12 -0.44 -10.40
N SER A 790 10.67 -0.20 -11.62
CA SER A 790 9.37 -0.62 -12.12
C SER A 790 9.31 -2.15 -12.22
N PRO A 791 8.27 -2.79 -11.67
CA PRO A 791 8.06 -4.22 -11.82
C PRO A 791 7.58 -4.62 -13.21
N VAL A 792 7.25 -3.65 -14.08
CA VAL A 792 6.73 -3.91 -15.44
C VAL A 792 7.88 -4.00 -16.44
N THR A 793 8.79 -3.03 -16.42
CA THR A 793 9.89 -2.93 -17.39
C THR A 793 11.24 -3.35 -16.81
N GLY A 794 11.44 -3.25 -15.50
CA GLY A 794 12.72 -3.52 -14.84
C GLY A 794 13.69 -2.34 -14.81
N ILE A 795 13.32 -1.18 -15.38
CA ILE A 795 14.02 0.10 -15.21
C ILE A 795 13.32 0.95 -14.16
N SER A 796 13.92 2.06 -13.72
CA SER A 796 13.29 3.00 -12.79
C SER A 796 12.00 3.61 -13.35
N LEU A 797 11.06 3.95 -12.46
CA LEU A 797 9.82 4.61 -12.87
C LEU A 797 10.11 6.00 -13.47
N ALA A 798 11.13 6.72 -13.00
CA ALA A 798 11.61 7.95 -13.63
C ALA A 798 12.02 7.72 -15.09
N ALA A 799 12.78 6.66 -15.37
CA ALA A 799 13.17 6.29 -16.73
C ALA A 799 11.96 5.92 -17.61
N GLU A 800 10.92 5.28 -17.07
CA GLU A 800 9.69 5.02 -17.83
C GLU A 800 8.96 6.31 -18.23
N TYR A 801 8.89 7.30 -17.33
CA TYR A 801 8.30 8.60 -17.62
C TYR A 801 9.12 9.38 -18.65
N ALA A 802 10.44 9.41 -18.47
CA ALA A 802 11.40 10.06 -19.36
C ALA A 802 11.39 9.44 -20.77
N ASP A 803 11.43 8.11 -20.89
CA ASP A 803 11.30 7.43 -22.18
C ASP A 803 9.95 7.70 -22.85
N TRP A 804 8.85 7.64 -22.09
CA TRP A 804 7.52 7.94 -22.63
C TRP A 804 7.39 9.39 -23.12
N SER A 805 8.09 10.33 -22.51
CA SER A 805 8.14 11.72 -22.98
C SER A 805 8.85 11.87 -24.35
N GLY A 806 9.71 10.92 -24.71
CA GLY A 806 10.53 10.91 -25.92
C GLY A 806 11.86 11.66 -25.81
N ASN A 807 12.13 12.35 -24.69
CA ASN A 807 13.38 13.07 -24.46
C ASN A 807 13.71 13.12 -22.96
N ALA A 808 14.63 12.25 -22.52
CA ALA A 808 14.98 12.12 -21.11
C ALA A 808 15.64 13.39 -20.54
N ASP A 809 16.54 14.01 -21.29
CA ASP A 809 17.23 15.22 -20.87
C ASP A 809 16.27 16.40 -20.70
N ALA A 810 15.33 16.58 -21.64
CA ALA A 810 14.29 17.61 -21.51
C ALA A 810 13.36 17.31 -20.34
N TRP A 811 12.94 16.05 -20.18
CA TRP A 811 12.03 15.65 -19.11
C TRP A 811 12.60 15.92 -17.71
N ILE A 812 13.87 15.57 -17.46
CA ILE A 812 14.49 15.82 -16.16
C ILE A 812 14.73 17.31 -15.92
N ARG A 813 15.06 18.09 -16.97
CA ARG A 813 15.15 19.56 -16.87
C ARG A 813 13.81 20.19 -16.47
N ASP A 814 12.71 19.77 -17.10
CA ASP A 814 11.36 20.25 -16.76
C ASP A 814 10.97 19.86 -15.32
N TYR A 815 11.21 18.60 -14.93
CA TYR A 815 10.98 18.13 -13.55
C TYR A 815 11.75 18.99 -12.53
N THR A 816 13.03 19.22 -12.80
CA THR A 816 13.94 19.94 -11.90
C THR A 816 13.59 21.41 -11.80
N ALA A 817 13.25 22.06 -12.92
CA ALA A 817 12.86 23.47 -12.93
C ALA A 817 11.62 23.73 -12.06
N LEU A 818 10.64 22.81 -12.09
CA LEU A 818 9.44 22.89 -11.28
C LEU A 818 9.72 22.91 -9.77
N PHE A 819 10.71 22.14 -9.29
CA PHE A 819 11.10 22.14 -7.87
C PHE A 819 12.07 23.26 -7.50
N THR A 820 13.15 23.43 -8.26
CA THR A 820 14.30 24.23 -7.86
C THR A 820 13.93 25.71 -7.65
N GLY A 821 13.28 26.33 -8.64
CA GLY A 821 12.91 27.75 -8.54
C GLY A 821 12.06 28.05 -7.30
N PRO A 822 10.90 27.39 -7.11
CA PRO A 822 10.03 27.62 -5.96
C PRO A 822 10.66 27.26 -4.60
N VAL A 823 11.44 26.18 -4.52
CA VAL A 823 12.08 25.78 -3.24
C VAL A 823 13.17 26.79 -2.83
N LEU A 824 14.00 27.24 -3.77
CA LEU A 824 15.01 28.28 -3.50
C LEU A 824 14.36 29.65 -3.27
N GLY A 825 13.24 29.93 -3.95
CA GLY A 825 12.39 31.09 -3.72
C GLY A 825 11.83 31.16 -2.29
N LYS A 826 11.51 30.02 -1.66
CA LYS A 826 11.16 29.95 -0.24
C LYS A 826 12.39 30.04 0.67
N ALA A 827 13.51 29.46 0.26
CA ALA A 827 14.76 29.52 1.00
C ALA A 827 15.22 30.97 1.20
N ARG A 828 15.16 31.81 0.15
CA ARG A 828 15.48 33.25 0.26
C ARG A 828 14.56 34.02 1.22
N LEU A 829 13.34 33.51 1.46
CA LEU A 829 12.39 34.03 2.44
C LEU A 829 12.63 33.46 3.85
N GLY A 830 13.76 32.78 4.08
CA GLY A 830 14.08 32.17 5.37
C GLY A 830 13.40 30.83 5.63
N ILE A 831 12.81 30.19 4.61
CA ILE A 831 12.07 28.92 4.74
C ILE A 831 12.81 27.80 3.98
N GLY A 832 13.60 27.02 4.69
CA GLY A 832 14.28 25.84 4.18
C GLY A 832 13.36 24.63 4.25
N LEU A 833 12.71 24.30 3.14
CA LEU A 833 11.87 23.10 3.04
C LEU A 833 12.70 21.82 3.06
N GLU A 834 12.16 20.76 3.67
CA GLU A 834 12.74 19.42 3.63
C GLU A 834 12.25 18.67 2.37
N ALA A 835 12.70 19.11 1.19
CA ALA A 835 12.24 18.66 -0.12
C ALA A 835 12.94 17.38 -0.63
N HIS A 836 13.17 16.41 0.25
CA HIS A 836 13.73 15.10 -0.13
C HIS A 836 12.68 14.18 -0.77
N LEU A 837 13.08 13.06 -1.38
CA LEU A 837 12.18 12.17 -2.12
C LEU A 837 10.91 11.74 -1.38
N GLN A 838 11.00 11.44 -0.08
CA GLN A 838 9.84 10.99 0.72
C GLN A 838 8.82 12.11 0.98
N ASN A 839 9.25 13.37 1.03
CA ASN A 839 8.41 14.53 1.30
C ASN A 839 8.00 15.25 0.01
N SER A 840 8.48 14.78 -1.14
CA SER A 840 8.21 15.35 -2.45
C SER A 840 7.32 14.41 -3.27
N LEU A 841 6.36 14.99 -3.97
CA LEU A 841 5.52 14.31 -4.95
C LEU A 841 5.45 15.17 -6.21
N MET A 842 5.26 14.54 -7.36
CA MET A 842 5.06 15.22 -8.64
C MET A 842 3.74 14.75 -9.24
N ALA A 843 2.88 15.69 -9.61
CA ALA A 843 1.70 15.40 -10.43
C ALA A 843 2.11 15.32 -11.89
N PHE A 844 1.62 14.29 -12.59
CA PHE A 844 1.88 14.05 -14.00
C PHE A 844 0.59 14.06 -14.81
N ARG A 845 0.62 14.67 -16.00
CA ARG A 845 -0.41 14.49 -17.04
C ARG A 845 0.21 13.71 -18.20
N GLY A 846 -0.12 12.43 -18.30
CA GLY A 846 0.64 11.54 -19.16
C GLY A 846 2.10 11.50 -18.71
N PRO A 847 3.09 11.68 -19.60
CA PRO A 847 4.50 11.70 -19.20
C PRO A 847 4.96 13.04 -18.61
N VAL A 848 4.16 14.10 -18.74
CA VAL A 848 4.60 15.49 -18.47
C VAL A 848 4.45 15.82 -16.98
N PRO A 849 5.52 16.23 -16.27
CA PRO A 849 5.41 16.77 -14.92
C PRO A 849 4.70 18.12 -14.97
N VAL A 850 3.69 18.33 -14.11
CA VAL A 850 2.84 19.53 -14.15
C VAL A 850 2.69 20.23 -12.80
N ARG A 851 3.06 19.57 -11.69
CA ARG A 851 2.94 20.19 -10.36
C ARG A 851 3.79 19.48 -9.31
N PRO A 852 4.78 20.15 -8.72
CA PRO A 852 5.47 19.64 -7.55
C PRO A 852 4.67 19.92 -6.28
N ILE A 853 4.66 18.94 -5.37
CA ILE A 853 3.98 19.00 -4.09
C ILE A 853 4.98 18.62 -2.99
N THR A 854 5.09 19.43 -1.95
CA THR A 854 5.86 19.09 -0.74
C THR A 854 4.93 18.86 0.45
N ARG A 855 5.23 17.87 1.27
CA ARG A 855 4.51 17.57 2.51
C ARG A 855 5.48 17.54 3.70
N ASP A 856 4.91 17.57 4.90
CA ASP A 856 5.62 17.54 6.18
C ASP A 856 6.50 18.77 6.44
N LEU A 857 5.93 19.76 7.11
CA LEU A 857 6.63 20.98 7.53
C LEU A 857 7.39 20.80 8.85
N GLY A 858 7.25 19.64 9.52
CA GLY A 858 7.85 19.40 10.83
C GLY A 858 9.38 19.29 10.83
N GLY A 859 9.99 19.11 9.65
CA GLY A 859 11.44 19.05 9.47
C GLY A 859 12.03 20.25 8.69
N ALA A 860 11.22 21.28 8.42
CA ALA A 860 11.69 22.51 7.80
C ALA A 860 12.66 23.28 8.71
N ARG A 861 13.44 24.19 8.14
CA ARG A 861 14.25 25.18 8.86
C ARG A 861 13.69 26.57 8.59
N ILE A 862 13.44 27.33 9.64
CA ILE A 862 12.79 28.64 9.58
C ILE A 862 13.66 29.66 10.30
N HIS A 863 14.18 30.61 9.53
CA HIS A 863 14.90 31.75 10.06
C HIS A 863 13.93 32.90 10.32
N THR A 864 13.43 32.97 11.55
CA THR A 864 12.40 33.92 11.98
C THR A 864 12.67 35.39 11.62
N PRO A 865 13.92 35.90 11.69
CA PRO A 865 14.21 37.28 11.28
C PRO A 865 14.01 37.57 9.78
N THR A 866 13.98 36.55 8.92
CA THR A 866 13.89 36.70 7.45
C THR A 866 12.51 36.41 6.90
N VAL A 867 11.68 35.62 7.60
CA VAL A 867 10.34 35.32 7.10
C VAL A 867 9.49 36.59 6.98
N PRO A 868 8.68 36.74 5.93
CA PRO A 868 7.84 37.93 5.72
C PRO A 868 6.56 37.89 6.58
N PHE A 869 6.64 37.26 7.76
CA PHE A 869 5.55 37.14 8.71
C PHE A 869 6.01 37.43 10.13
N ASP A 870 5.03 37.80 10.95
CA ASP A 870 5.08 37.51 12.37
C ASP A 870 4.95 36.00 12.64
N LEU A 871 6.04 35.39 13.08
CA LEU A 871 6.07 34.01 13.54
C LEU A 871 6.78 33.95 14.89
N THR A 872 6.12 33.42 15.91
CA THR A 872 6.77 33.12 17.19
C THR A 872 6.97 31.62 17.30
N LEU A 873 8.24 31.19 17.35
CA LEU A 873 8.60 29.81 17.59
C LEU A 873 8.82 29.57 19.09
N PRO A 874 8.32 28.46 19.66
CA PRO A 874 8.68 28.07 21.02
C PRO A 874 10.21 27.92 21.19
N PRO A 875 10.76 28.13 22.41
CA PRO A 875 12.14 27.80 22.71
C PRO A 875 12.46 26.35 22.29
N ASP A 876 13.62 26.12 21.70
CA ASP A 876 14.08 24.82 21.20
C ASP A 876 13.18 24.18 20.12
N SER A 877 12.39 25.00 19.40
CA SER A 877 11.60 24.52 18.28
C SER A 877 12.49 23.80 17.26
N PRO A 878 12.16 22.54 16.87
CA PRO A 878 13.00 21.76 15.98
C PRO A 878 13.09 22.36 14.57
N VAL A 879 12.19 23.29 14.23
CA VAL A 879 12.21 24.00 12.94
C VAL A 879 12.95 25.33 13.01
N ALA A 880 13.34 25.82 14.19
CA ALA A 880 14.09 27.07 14.27
C ALA A 880 15.44 26.93 13.56
N ALA A 881 15.78 27.93 12.76
CA ALA A 881 17.10 28.11 12.16
C ALA A 881 17.80 29.28 12.85
N ARG A 882 19.06 29.09 13.24
CA ARG A 882 19.86 30.13 13.89
C ARG A 882 20.28 31.23 12.93
N ASP A 883 20.44 30.87 11.67
CA ASP A 883 20.93 31.70 10.58
C ASP A 883 20.40 31.17 9.23
N MET A 884 20.70 31.90 8.16
CA MET A 884 20.34 31.50 6.80
C MET A 884 21.18 30.33 6.28
N ASP A 885 22.35 30.04 6.85
CA ASP A 885 23.18 28.90 6.41
C ASP A 885 22.51 27.58 6.76
N GLN A 886 21.83 27.49 7.91
CA GLN A 886 21.00 26.31 8.22
C GLN A 886 19.82 26.13 7.26
N VAL A 887 19.25 27.24 6.76
CA VAL A 887 18.20 27.22 5.73
C VAL A 887 18.78 26.69 4.41
N ARG A 888 19.94 27.23 4.00
CA ARG A 888 20.64 26.83 2.76
C ARG A 888 21.10 25.38 2.82
N SER A 889 21.76 24.95 3.89
CA SER A 889 22.21 23.57 4.12
C SER A 889 21.04 22.58 4.04
N LYS A 890 19.90 22.90 4.68
CA LYS A 890 18.69 22.07 4.62
C LYS A 890 18.21 21.86 3.18
N VAL A 891 18.17 22.92 2.38
CA VAL A 891 17.74 22.83 0.97
C VAL A 891 18.79 22.08 0.14
N ALA A 892 20.08 22.41 0.28
CA ALA A 892 21.15 21.76 -0.46
C ALA A 892 21.17 20.25 -0.25
N TYR A 893 21.07 19.81 1.01
CA TYR A 893 21.01 18.40 1.36
C TYR A 893 19.73 17.72 0.84
N THR A 894 18.56 18.33 1.05
CA THR A 894 17.29 17.64 0.78
C THR A 894 16.90 17.65 -0.68
N LEU A 895 17.07 18.76 -1.39
CA LEU A 895 16.71 18.89 -2.80
C LEU A 895 17.82 18.35 -3.73
N PHE A 896 19.07 18.77 -3.56
CA PHE A 896 20.10 18.37 -4.52
C PHE A 896 20.62 16.96 -4.25
N GLN A 897 21.03 16.68 -3.02
CA GLN A 897 21.71 15.42 -2.67
C GLN A 897 20.72 14.26 -2.47
N ASN A 898 19.62 14.50 -1.76
CA ASN A 898 18.66 13.47 -1.37
C ASN A 898 17.39 13.43 -2.24
N HIS A 899 17.42 14.09 -3.40
CA HIS A 899 16.30 14.09 -4.34
C HIS A 899 16.78 14.10 -5.79
N LEU A 900 17.35 15.21 -6.28
CA LEU A 900 17.73 15.31 -7.69
C LEU A 900 18.87 14.35 -8.07
N ALA A 901 19.87 14.16 -7.21
CA ALA A 901 20.95 13.22 -7.47
C ALA A 901 20.46 11.77 -7.64
N ALA A 902 19.45 11.37 -6.87
CA ALA A 902 18.86 10.05 -7.00
C ALA A 902 18.14 9.85 -8.33
N LEU A 903 17.42 10.86 -8.81
CA LEU A 903 16.72 10.79 -10.10
C LEU A 903 17.72 10.83 -11.27
N ALA A 904 18.73 11.70 -11.20
CA ALA A 904 19.80 11.74 -12.19
C ALA A 904 20.54 10.40 -12.28
N GLY A 905 20.91 9.80 -11.14
CA GLY A 905 21.62 8.53 -11.10
C GLY A 905 20.82 7.36 -11.69
N VAL A 906 19.50 7.27 -11.43
CA VAL A 906 18.69 6.20 -12.06
C VAL A 906 18.47 6.44 -13.55
N LEU A 907 18.39 7.69 -14.01
CA LEU A 907 18.28 8.01 -15.44
C LEU A 907 19.59 7.77 -16.19
N GLU A 908 20.74 8.04 -15.58
CA GLU A 908 22.05 7.67 -16.11
C GLU A 908 22.16 6.17 -16.28
N ARG A 909 21.85 5.41 -15.23
CA ARG A 909 21.88 3.93 -15.26
C ARG A 909 20.97 3.35 -16.34
N ASP A 910 19.73 3.83 -16.42
CA ASP A 910 18.69 3.19 -17.22
C ASP A 910 18.61 3.71 -18.66
N LEU A 911 18.88 5.01 -18.88
CA LEU A 911 18.75 5.69 -20.16
C LEU A 911 20.06 6.32 -20.69
N GLY A 912 21.13 6.34 -19.89
CA GLY A 912 22.41 6.94 -20.29
C GLY A 912 22.38 8.46 -20.32
N LEU A 913 21.62 9.10 -19.41
CA LEU A 913 21.63 10.55 -19.20
C LEU A 913 23.08 11.06 -19.00
N ASP A 914 23.44 12.13 -19.69
CA ASP A 914 24.70 12.85 -19.42
C ASP A 914 24.53 13.67 -18.13
N THR A 915 24.97 13.10 -17.01
CA THR A 915 24.81 13.72 -15.69
C THR A 915 25.64 14.98 -15.54
N ALA A 916 26.82 15.05 -16.17
CA ALA A 916 27.67 16.25 -16.15
C ALA A 916 26.97 17.42 -16.85
N ALA A 917 26.41 17.20 -18.04
CA ALA A 917 25.61 18.21 -18.75
C ALA A 917 24.37 18.63 -17.93
N TYR A 918 23.67 17.66 -17.33
CA TYR A 918 22.50 17.95 -16.47
C TYR A 918 22.86 18.84 -15.27
N TRP A 919 23.97 18.57 -14.58
CA TRP A 919 24.39 19.40 -13.44
C TRP A 919 24.84 20.80 -13.87
N ALA A 920 25.51 20.92 -15.02
CA ALA A 920 25.86 22.23 -15.60
C ALA A 920 24.61 23.06 -15.93
N ASP A 921 23.60 22.45 -16.56
CA ASP A 921 22.32 23.11 -16.85
C ASP A 921 21.60 23.56 -15.58
N LEU A 922 21.64 22.74 -14.52
CA LEU A 922 21.06 23.11 -13.22
C LEU A 922 21.84 24.25 -12.55
N ALA A 923 23.16 24.26 -12.66
CA ALA A 923 23.98 25.37 -12.17
C ALA A 923 23.65 26.68 -12.90
N ASP A 924 23.43 26.63 -14.22
CA ASP A 924 23.00 27.78 -15.01
C ASP A 924 21.58 28.23 -14.66
N LEU A 925 20.65 27.29 -14.44
CA LEU A 925 19.32 27.61 -13.93
C LEU A 925 19.41 28.36 -12.61
N ILE A 926 20.15 27.83 -11.62
CA ILE A 926 20.33 28.47 -10.30
C ILE A 926 20.99 29.84 -10.46
N ALA A 927 22.00 29.96 -11.32
CA ALA A 927 22.68 31.22 -11.58
C ALA A 927 21.77 32.27 -12.23
N GLY A 928 20.74 31.86 -12.98
CA GLY A 928 19.75 32.73 -13.59
C GLY A 928 18.58 33.12 -12.68
N LEU A 929 18.41 32.49 -11.51
CA LEU A 929 17.35 32.83 -10.56
C LEU A 929 17.61 34.19 -9.87
N ASP A 930 16.53 34.89 -9.54
CA ASP A 930 16.55 36.11 -8.71
C ASP A 930 16.75 35.76 -7.23
N LEU A 931 17.98 35.34 -6.91
CA LEU A 931 18.44 34.99 -5.57
C LEU A 931 19.53 35.97 -5.09
N PRO A 932 19.58 36.28 -3.78
CA PRO A 932 20.72 36.96 -3.17
C PRO A 932 22.04 36.30 -3.55
N ALA A 933 23.10 37.09 -3.75
CA ALA A 933 24.42 36.57 -4.11
C ALA A 933 24.91 35.49 -3.12
N ALA A 934 24.76 35.74 -1.81
CA ALA A 934 25.12 34.77 -0.78
C ALA A 934 24.38 33.42 -0.89
N ASP A 935 23.12 33.39 -1.34
CA ASP A 935 22.38 32.14 -1.54
C ASP A 935 22.91 31.40 -2.77
N ARG A 936 23.12 32.13 -3.87
CA ARG A 936 23.63 31.59 -5.13
C ARG A 936 25.05 31.04 -4.97
N ASP A 937 25.94 31.81 -4.37
CA ASP A 937 27.33 31.42 -4.12
C ASP A 937 27.40 30.19 -3.21
N TYR A 938 26.51 30.09 -2.22
CA TYR A 938 26.44 28.91 -1.35
C TYR A 938 26.06 27.65 -2.13
N TYR A 939 25.04 27.71 -3.00
CA TYR A 939 24.59 26.55 -3.77
C TYR A 939 25.55 26.16 -4.91
N LEU A 940 26.36 27.10 -5.39
CA LEU A 940 27.34 26.90 -6.47
C LEU A 940 28.79 26.77 -5.97
N ALA A 941 29.01 26.70 -4.65
CA ALA A 941 30.34 26.51 -4.08
C ALA A 941 30.91 25.12 -4.43
N ASP A 942 32.25 25.00 -4.47
CA ASP A 942 32.96 23.75 -4.78
C ASP A 942 32.56 22.56 -3.91
N GLN A 943 32.25 22.84 -2.63
CA GLN A 943 31.76 21.86 -1.69
C GLN A 943 30.53 22.39 -0.96
N VAL A 944 29.63 21.48 -0.62
CA VAL A 944 28.40 21.78 0.12
C VAL A 944 28.28 20.89 1.35
N PRO A 945 27.67 21.38 2.45
CA PRO A 945 27.41 20.54 3.61
C PRO A 945 26.46 19.39 3.30
N THR A 946 26.69 18.25 3.94
CA THR A 946 25.80 17.09 3.96
C THR A 946 25.60 16.62 5.39
N LYS A 947 24.48 15.96 5.65
CA LYS A 947 24.25 15.30 6.93
C LYS A 947 25.08 14.03 7.04
N ALA A 948 25.89 13.94 8.08
CA ALA A 948 26.67 12.75 8.38
C ALA A 948 25.83 11.72 9.13
N LEU A 949 24.85 11.13 8.44
CA LEU A 949 23.83 10.24 9.01
C LEU A 949 24.41 9.05 9.78
N LEU A 950 25.48 8.43 9.28
CA LEU A 950 26.13 7.30 9.94
C LEU A 950 27.00 7.79 11.12
N THR A 951 27.80 8.83 10.94
CA THR A 951 28.62 9.43 12.01
C THR A 951 27.75 9.95 13.17
N MET A 952 26.57 10.50 12.89
CA MET A 952 25.59 10.88 13.92
C MET A 952 25.12 9.69 14.77
N ARG A 953 25.17 8.46 14.25
CA ARG A 953 24.89 7.25 15.06
C ARG A 953 26.05 6.90 15.97
N LEU A 954 27.29 7.20 15.60
CA LEU A 954 28.45 7.04 16.48
C LEU A 954 28.47 8.06 17.63
N HIS A 955 27.79 9.20 17.43
CA HIS A 955 27.68 10.28 18.41
C HIS A 955 26.22 10.66 18.68
N PRO A 956 25.45 9.78 19.35
CA PRO A 956 24.02 9.99 19.54
C PRO A 956 23.71 11.32 20.24
N GLY A 957 22.70 12.03 19.75
CA GLY A 957 22.27 13.33 20.30
C GLY A 957 22.95 14.56 19.68
N ARG A 958 23.89 14.39 18.74
CA ARG A 958 24.54 15.50 18.02
C ARG A 958 24.08 15.55 16.57
N GLU A 959 23.77 16.74 16.08
CA GLU A 959 23.64 17.00 14.63
C GLU A 959 25.05 17.25 14.08
N ILE A 960 25.50 16.39 13.17
CA ILE A 960 26.85 16.44 12.60
C ILE A 960 26.70 16.60 11.08
N GLU A 961 27.38 17.61 10.56
CA GLU A 961 27.54 17.84 9.13
C GLU A 961 28.98 17.57 8.74
N THR A 962 29.17 17.17 7.48
CA THR A 962 30.45 17.06 6.80
C THR A 962 30.33 17.69 5.41
N THR A 963 31.40 17.77 4.64
CA THR A 963 31.37 18.36 3.29
C THR A 963 31.47 17.29 2.22
N VAL A 964 30.84 17.55 1.08
CA VAL A 964 30.90 16.72 -0.13
C VAL A 964 31.15 17.59 -1.35
N ASP A 965 31.71 16.99 -2.39
CA ASP A 965 31.96 17.68 -3.65
C ASP A 965 30.64 18.06 -4.32
N ASN A 966 30.57 19.28 -4.84
CA ASN A 966 29.35 19.80 -5.46
C ASN A 966 29.45 19.76 -6.99
N PRO A 967 28.64 18.95 -7.70
CA PRO A 967 28.63 18.94 -9.15
C PRO A 967 28.06 20.23 -9.77
N LEU A 968 27.46 21.12 -8.96
CA LEU A 968 26.96 22.43 -9.41
C LEU A 968 28.05 23.51 -9.47
N ALA A 969 29.26 23.22 -9.00
CA ALA A 969 30.35 24.20 -9.02
C ALA A 969 30.80 24.51 -10.46
N LYS A 970 30.76 25.78 -10.85
CA LYS A 970 31.20 26.22 -12.19
C LYS A 970 32.72 26.12 -12.29
N GLY A 971 33.23 25.21 -13.13
CA GLY A 971 34.65 25.21 -13.52
C GLY A 971 35.43 23.89 -13.38
N ARG A 972 34.80 22.73 -13.19
CA ARG A 972 35.49 21.44 -13.33
C ARG A 972 35.10 20.74 -14.66
N PRO A 973 36.07 20.33 -15.49
CA PRO A 973 35.85 19.31 -16.51
C PRO A 973 35.57 17.94 -15.89
#